data_AF-A0AAD9Z5G3-F1
#
_entry.id   AF-A0AAD9Z5G3-F1
#
_cell.length_a   1.000
_cell.length_b   1.000
_cell.length_c   1.000
_cell.angle_alpha   90.00
_cell.angle_beta   90.00
_cell.angle_gamma   90.00
#
_symmetry.space_group_name_H-M   'P 1'
#
loop_
_entity.id
_entity.type
_entity.pdbx_description
1 polymer ?
#
loop_
_entity_poly.entity_id
_entity_poly.type
_entity_poly.pdbx_seq_one_letter_code
_entity_poly.pdbx_strand_id
1 'polypeptide(L)'
;MDSQTAIQEWGQSLGILDDAGLGALSFQDNVLNNPPIPTRAGLYVYLNSMLHNRPSFEDAAVVDFLNARYKDDIPSLVGDLVLASFDALANAMYRNESARPINILRSFLVNKLPVFVQSNYAAMTFEPLAVEHCIRQALLRVDPSAFPSLNSMFDPLGKNSLLSEARQDFLFACALHQLILERSIEEILGDVPMQSLPASGKYHKDELVRQCTANPAKIEEYIGELENMEGNAGEIAGAIIEILHTLCANNDTMTLKNVCNALCRKSTTLDVIMLFTRPDTLLQPLYNILDNWQDHEDQNEYQPVYDEFGSILLFIVIVQHRFKLQRDDLDIESSHSFVCKYLRDGSASKSMDDLTEHENQLLGAWIKGLFVTEGISDELVSMCKPKEFHLLVATLFDQSVKACQANVLAMDTLRGGFEYLLEPFLLPSLIAGLTWFTHCLWEINDESKNIDAVLPALQALLKPPSMSHDSSTIHSAVLSVVAKPLADSLNHVQKQYASRPDINPLLGVLNPYTQDRQGTTALTELSSWSTTPGGGLLAALRHSIQSLILWSATSASSNTMSPPSYTHRQLLDTLRVLGAQAVLHLFVDEVNETTNSDMALDVIAIMILTSSHPSLQSPSIKRQMTLREALQSEFLNVDDLARTDTARASTIVRLHRRVEALAGPKAGPVGDDDGGLMTGVMQSGEGMPAANIDDVLGEAEDQIANAQSFLSGENATLLGLA
;
A
#
# COMPACT_ATOMS: atom_id res chain seq x y z
N MET A 1 -42.05 -19.70 68.14
CA MET A 1 -41.10 -18.61 68.41
C MET A 1 -39.72 -18.91 67.83
N ASP A 2 -39.40 -18.55 66.60
CA ASP A 2 -40.18 -18.78 65.38
C ASP A 2 -39.20 -19.08 64.23
N SER A 3 -39.06 -20.38 63.96
CA SER A 3 -38.54 -20.92 62.71
C SER A 3 -39.42 -20.55 61.50
N GLN A 4 -40.60 -19.96 61.71
CA GLN A 4 -41.44 -19.40 60.66
C GLN A 4 -40.96 -18.03 60.14
N THR A 5 -40.34 -17.20 61.00
CA THR A 5 -39.79 -15.90 60.56
C THR A 5 -38.54 -16.04 59.69
N ALA A 6 -37.68 -17.02 59.97
CA ALA A 6 -36.49 -17.30 59.15
C ALA A 6 -36.84 -17.90 57.77
N ILE A 7 -37.93 -18.68 57.68
CA ILE A 7 -38.41 -19.25 56.41
C ILE A 7 -39.14 -18.18 55.56
N GLN A 8 -39.77 -17.18 56.19
CA GLN A 8 -40.35 -16.04 55.46
C GLN A 8 -39.29 -15.08 54.92
N GLU A 9 -38.20 -14.83 55.65
CA GLU A 9 -37.09 -13.98 55.17
C GLU A 9 -36.28 -14.66 54.05
N TRP A 10 -36.08 -15.99 54.11
CA TRP A 10 -35.48 -16.75 53.01
C TRP A 10 -36.42 -16.92 51.81
N GLY A 11 -37.73 -17.03 52.04
CA GLY A 11 -38.75 -17.08 50.98
C GLY A 11 -38.93 -15.76 50.22
N GLN A 12 -38.79 -14.61 50.88
CA GLN A 12 -38.78 -13.30 50.21
C GLN A 12 -37.46 -13.01 49.49
N SER A 13 -36.32 -13.51 50.00
CA SER A 13 -35.04 -13.38 49.30
C SER A 13 -34.93 -14.31 48.08
N LEU A 14 -35.57 -15.49 48.08
CA LEU A 14 -35.67 -16.35 46.90
C LEU A 14 -36.69 -15.82 45.88
N GLY A 15 -37.76 -15.16 46.30
CA GLY A 15 -38.72 -14.52 45.39
C GLY A 15 -38.21 -13.26 44.69
N ILE A 16 -37.10 -12.68 45.14
CA ILE A 16 -36.44 -11.52 44.52
C ILE A 16 -35.21 -11.95 43.70
N LEU A 17 -34.66 -13.14 43.94
CA LEU A 17 -33.57 -13.71 43.15
C LEU A 17 -34.03 -14.50 41.92
N ASP A 18 -35.30 -14.88 41.83
CA ASP A 18 -35.83 -15.60 40.66
C ASP A 18 -36.47 -14.67 39.59
N ASP A 19 -36.54 -13.36 39.85
CA ASP A 19 -36.95 -12.35 38.84
C ASP A 19 -35.78 -11.48 38.35
N ALA A 20 -34.62 -11.57 39.02
CA ALA A 20 -33.38 -10.90 38.61
C ALA A 20 -32.38 -11.82 37.88
N GLY A 21 -32.59 -13.14 37.94
CA GLY A 21 -31.72 -14.16 37.32
C GLY A 21 -32.23 -14.77 36.02
N LEU A 22 -33.49 -14.50 35.64
CA LEU A 22 -34.13 -14.99 34.41
C LEU A 22 -34.40 -13.87 33.39
N GLY A 23 -33.90 -12.66 33.64
CA GLY A 23 -34.22 -11.43 32.89
C GLY A 23 -33.06 -10.71 32.20
N ALA A 24 -31.89 -11.35 32.03
CA ALA A 24 -30.80 -10.74 31.25
C ALA A 24 -30.14 -11.77 30.32
N LEU A 25 -30.93 -12.32 29.39
CA LEU A 25 -30.34 -12.62 28.08
C LEU A 25 -29.78 -11.30 27.57
N SER A 26 -28.46 -11.20 27.36
CA SER A 26 -27.88 -10.00 26.75
C SER A 26 -28.68 -9.71 25.47
N PHE A 27 -29.02 -8.45 25.20
CA PHE A 27 -29.85 -8.14 24.02
C PHE A 27 -29.23 -8.76 22.75
N GLN A 28 -27.90 -8.83 22.73
CA GLN A 28 -27.08 -9.48 21.72
C GLN A 28 -27.50 -10.94 21.43
N ASP A 29 -27.73 -11.76 22.44
CA ASP A 29 -28.07 -13.18 22.29
C ASP A 29 -29.45 -13.40 21.64
N ASN A 30 -30.35 -12.42 21.77
CA ASN A 30 -31.69 -12.46 21.21
C ASN A 30 -31.76 -11.97 19.75
N VAL A 31 -30.70 -11.34 19.23
CA VAL A 31 -30.66 -10.87 17.84
C VAL A 31 -30.36 -12.05 16.91
N LEU A 32 -31.35 -12.45 16.12
CA LEU A 32 -31.21 -13.45 15.08
C LEU A 32 -30.40 -12.89 13.89
N ASN A 33 -29.44 -13.69 13.43
CA ASN A 33 -28.65 -13.42 12.22
C ASN A 33 -29.32 -14.10 11.01
N ASN A 34 -29.54 -13.34 9.94
CA ASN A 34 -29.90 -13.90 8.65
C ASN A 34 -28.67 -14.56 8.01
N PRO A 35 -28.86 -15.60 7.16
CA PRO A 35 -27.75 -16.24 6.46
C PRO A 35 -26.99 -15.21 5.61
N PRO A 36 -25.65 -15.28 5.54
CA PRO A 36 -24.87 -14.40 4.68
C PRO A 36 -25.18 -14.65 3.21
N ILE A 37 -25.42 -13.56 2.47
CA ILE A 37 -25.63 -13.57 1.03
C ILE A 37 -24.40 -12.93 0.38
N PRO A 38 -23.59 -13.68 -0.39
CA PRO A 38 -22.49 -13.09 -1.13
C PRO A 38 -23.04 -12.25 -2.29
N THR A 39 -23.16 -10.94 -2.09
CA THR A 39 -23.60 -10.03 -3.16
C THR A 39 -22.49 -9.77 -4.17
N ARG A 40 -22.87 -9.55 -5.44
CA ARG A 40 -21.96 -9.09 -6.51
C ARG A 40 -21.29 -7.75 -6.14
N ALA A 41 -22.05 -6.82 -5.56
CA ALA A 41 -21.53 -5.54 -5.10
C ALA A 41 -20.48 -5.68 -4.00
N GLY A 42 -20.61 -6.66 -3.11
CA GLY A 42 -19.66 -6.87 -2.03
C GLY A 42 -18.24 -7.14 -2.53
N LEU A 43 -18.06 -8.13 -3.41
CA LEU A 43 -16.73 -8.44 -3.95
C LEU A 43 -16.19 -7.34 -4.86
N TYR A 44 -17.08 -6.68 -5.62
CA TYR A 44 -16.75 -5.49 -6.40
C TYR A 44 -16.20 -4.35 -5.52
N VAL A 45 -16.83 -4.06 -4.38
CA VAL A 45 -16.34 -3.05 -3.41
C VAL A 45 -14.99 -3.48 -2.83
N TYR A 46 -14.85 -4.76 -2.47
CA TYR A 46 -13.60 -5.30 -1.93
C TYR A 46 -12.43 -5.12 -2.90
N LEU A 47 -12.57 -5.54 -4.16
CA LEU A 47 -11.51 -5.37 -5.17
C LEU A 47 -11.21 -3.89 -5.46
N ASN A 48 -12.24 -3.04 -5.55
CA ASN A 48 -12.06 -1.59 -5.70
C ASN A 48 -11.33 -0.97 -4.50
N SER A 49 -11.39 -1.57 -3.31
CA SER A 49 -10.64 -1.08 -2.15
C SER A 49 -9.17 -1.52 -2.18
N MET A 50 -8.89 -2.77 -2.54
CA MET A 50 -7.53 -3.34 -2.53
C MET A 50 -6.65 -2.81 -3.66
N LEU A 51 -7.25 -2.50 -4.80
CA LEU A 51 -6.54 -2.01 -5.99
C LEU A 51 -6.54 -0.47 -6.05
N HIS A 52 -7.08 0.19 -5.03
CA HIS A 52 -7.13 1.63 -4.94
C HIS A 52 -5.88 2.21 -4.27
N ASN A 53 -5.27 3.24 -4.86
CA ASN A 53 -4.07 3.97 -4.39
C ASN A 53 -2.78 3.13 -4.33
N ARG A 54 -2.81 1.99 -3.64
CA ARG A 54 -1.73 1.02 -3.50
C ARG A 54 -2.34 -0.36 -3.76
N PRO A 55 -1.88 -1.13 -4.76
CA PRO A 55 -2.26 -2.53 -4.86
C PRO A 55 -1.76 -3.23 -3.59
N SER A 56 -2.71 -3.66 -2.76
CA SER A 56 -2.48 -4.37 -1.50
C SER A 56 -3.18 -5.71 -1.57
N PHE A 57 -2.67 -6.57 -2.46
CA PHE A 57 -3.22 -7.90 -2.67
C PHE A 57 -2.35 -8.91 -1.92
N GLU A 58 -2.68 -9.15 -0.66
CA GLU A 58 -2.03 -10.15 0.18
C GLU A 58 -2.79 -11.48 0.10
N ASP A 59 -2.17 -12.49 -0.52
CA ASP A 59 -2.84 -13.73 -0.89
C ASP A 59 -3.51 -14.42 0.32
N ALA A 60 -2.84 -14.49 1.46
CA ALA A 60 -3.37 -15.11 2.68
C ALA A 60 -4.65 -14.39 3.18
N ALA A 61 -4.60 -13.07 3.33
CA ALA A 61 -5.74 -12.28 3.81
C ALA A 61 -6.93 -12.34 2.82
N VAL A 62 -6.65 -12.37 1.52
CA VAL A 62 -7.69 -12.52 0.48
C VAL A 62 -8.30 -13.92 0.53
N VAL A 63 -7.51 -14.97 0.69
CA VAL A 63 -8.00 -16.35 0.85
C VAL A 63 -8.88 -16.47 2.10
N ASP A 64 -8.45 -15.93 3.23
CA ASP A 64 -9.24 -15.93 4.47
C ASP A 64 -10.59 -15.22 4.29
N PHE A 65 -10.58 -14.03 3.67
CA PHE A 65 -11.80 -13.30 3.36
C PHE A 65 -12.74 -14.08 2.42
N LEU A 66 -12.20 -14.65 1.34
CA LEU A 66 -13.00 -15.39 0.35
C LEU A 66 -13.57 -16.68 0.95
N ASN A 67 -12.79 -17.42 1.73
CA ASN A 67 -13.25 -18.62 2.44
C ASN A 67 -14.30 -18.28 3.50
N ALA A 68 -14.13 -17.18 4.25
CA ALA A 68 -15.15 -16.72 5.20
C ALA A 68 -16.47 -16.35 4.51
N ARG A 69 -16.38 -15.78 3.30
CA ARG A 69 -17.53 -15.32 2.50
C ARG A 69 -18.29 -16.45 1.81
N TYR A 70 -17.58 -17.34 1.13
CA TYR A 70 -18.17 -18.39 0.27
C TYR A 70 -18.20 -19.77 0.93
N LYS A 71 -17.46 -19.97 2.03
CA LYS A 71 -17.32 -21.25 2.73
C LYS A 71 -16.83 -22.33 1.75
N ASP A 72 -17.63 -23.36 1.52
CA ASP A 72 -17.29 -24.49 0.64
C ASP A 72 -17.74 -24.29 -0.82
N ASP A 73 -18.37 -23.15 -1.16
CA ASP A 73 -18.87 -22.87 -2.53
C ASP A 73 -17.78 -22.26 -3.43
N ILE A 74 -16.78 -23.07 -3.75
CA ILE A 74 -15.65 -22.71 -4.64
C ILE A 74 -16.14 -22.31 -6.05
N PRO A 75 -17.11 -22.98 -6.70
CA PRO A 75 -17.57 -22.58 -8.02
C PRO A 75 -18.13 -21.15 -8.08
N SER A 76 -18.98 -20.77 -7.11
CA SER A 76 -19.49 -19.40 -7.03
C SER A 76 -18.39 -18.39 -6.72
N LEU A 77 -17.45 -18.74 -5.83
CA LEU A 77 -16.29 -17.91 -5.50
C LEU A 77 -15.47 -17.56 -6.74
N VAL A 78 -15.06 -18.56 -7.52
CA VAL A 78 -14.23 -18.34 -8.72
C VAL A 78 -14.99 -17.54 -9.76
N GLY A 79 -16.26 -17.88 -10.02
CA GLY A 79 -17.10 -17.17 -10.98
C GLY A 79 -17.31 -15.69 -10.61
N ASP A 80 -17.63 -15.41 -9.35
CA ASP A 80 -17.85 -14.06 -8.85
C ASP A 80 -16.55 -13.25 -8.81
N LEU A 81 -15.40 -13.87 -8.48
CA LEU A 81 -14.10 -13.20 -8.45
C LEU A 81 -13.67 -12.75 -9.85
N VAL A 82 -13.83 -13.61 -10.86
CA VAL A 82 -13.59 -13.26 -12.26
C VAL A 82 -14.51 -12.12 -12.67
N LEU A 83 -15.82 -12.25 -12.42
CA LEU A 83 -16.79 -11.24 -12.80
C LEU A 83 -16.52 -9.88 -12.13
N ALA A 84 -16.27 -9.85 -10.82
CA ALA A 84 -15.98 -8.64 -10.07
C ALA A 84 -14.71 -7.94 -10.55
N SER A 85 -13.71 -8.71 -11.03
CA SER A 85 -12.47 -8.16 -11.61
C SER A 85 -12.74 -7.43 -12.93
N PHE A 86 -13.56 -8.01 -13.80
CA PHE A 86 -14.03 -7.34 -15.02
C PHE A 86 -14.90 -6.11 -14.70
N ASP A 87 -15.78 -6.20 -13.71
CA ASP A 87 -16.63 -5.07 -13.28
C ASP A 87 -15.79 -3.90 -12.75
N ALA A 88 -14.74 -4.17 -11.98
CA ALA A 88 -13.81 -3.14 -11.49
C ALA A 88 -13.07 -2.43 -12.63
N LEU A 89 -12.62 -3.19 -13.65
CA LEU A 89 -11.98 -2.64 -14.84
C LEU A 89 -12.95 -1.81 -15.71
N ALA A 90 -14.18 -2.30 -15.90
CA ALA A 90 -15.24 -1.57 -16.61
C ALA A 90 -15.59 -0.26 -15.91
N ASN A 91 -15.72 -0.27 -14.58
CA ASN A 91 -15.97 0.92 -13.78
C ASN A 91 -14.88 1.99 -13.98
N ALA A 92 -13.60 1.61 -13.96
CA ALA A 92 -12.50 2.54 -14.20
C ALA A 92 -12.58 3.20 -15.59
N MET A 93 -13.01 2.45 -16.61
CA MET A 93 -13.28 2.98 -17.95
C MET A 93 -14.47 3.95 -17.95
N TYR A 94 -15.62 3.58 -17.39
CA TYR A 94 -16.80 4.45 -17.36
C TYR A 94 -16.56 5.75 -16.60
N ARG A 95 -15.72 5.71 -15.56
CA ARG A 95 -15.30 6.88 -14.79
C ARG A 95 -14.27 7.76 -15.50
N ASN A 96 -13.75 7.33 -16.65
CA ASN A 96 -12.63 7.98 -17.35
C ASN A 96 -11.42 8.19 -16.42
N GLU A 97 -11.06 7.16 -15.65
CA GLU A 97 -9.85 7.19 -14.83
C GLU A 97 -8.61 7.36 -15.72
N SER A 98 -7.52 7.86 -15.13
CA SER A 98 -6.23 7.95 -15.82
C SER A 98 -5.68 6.56 -16.18
N ALA A 99 -4.68 6.51 -17.08
CA ALA A 99 -4.08 5.26 -17.53
C ALA A 99 -3.56 4.37 -16.39
N ARG A 100 -3.04 4.94 -15.30
CA ARG A 100 -2.45 4.18 -14.19
C ARG A 100 -3.44 3.20 -13.50
N PRO A 101 -4.58 3.64 -12.91
CA PRO A 101 -5.57 2.71 -12.35
C PRO A 101 -6.05 1.64 -13.34
N ILE A 102 -6.25 2.02 -14.61
CA ILE A 102 -6.67 1.09 -15.67
C ILE A 102 -5.59 0.01 -15.90
N ASN A 103 -4.31 0.40 -15.97
CA ASN A 103 -3.20 -0.53 -16.16
C ASN A 103 -3.04 -1.48 -14.96
N ILE A 104 -3.21 -0.99 -13.73
CA ILE A 104 -3.16 -1.83 -12.52
C ILE A 104 -4.30 -2.85 -12.53
N LEU A 105 -5.53 -2.41 -12.82
CA LEU A 105 -6.70 -3.30 -12.90
C LEU A 105 -6.55 -4.35 -14.03
N ARG A 106 -6.00 -3.95 -15.19
CA ARG A 106 -5.70 -4.88 -16.29
C ARG A 106 -4.60 -5.87 -15.90
N SER A 107 -3.52 -5.42 -15.27
CA SER A 107 -2.44 -6.30 -14.79
C SER A 107 -2.93 -7.24 -13.68
N PHE A 108 -3.79 -6.77 -12.79
CA PHE A 108 -4.44 -7.63 -11.81
C PHE A 108 -5.28 -8.73 -12.49
N LEU A 109 -6.14 -8.34 -13.44
CA LEU A 109 -7.00 -9.26 -14.18
C LEU A 109 -6.18 -10.31 -14.95
N VAL A 110 -5.12 -9.91 -15.64
CA VAL A 110 -4.38 -10.78 -16.56
C VAL A 110 -3.23 -11.52 -15.87
N ASN A 111 -2.43 -10.83 -15.05
CA ASN A 111 -1.22 -11.40 -14.47
C ASN A 111 -1.44 -12.01 -13.07
N LYS A 112 -2.23 -11.36 -12.20
CA LYS A 112 -2.38 -11.79 -10.80
C LYS A 112 -3.50 -12.82 -10.62
N LEU A 113 -4.68 -12.55 -11.18
CA LEU A 113 -5.87 -13.36 -10.94
C LEU A 113 -5.73 -14.82 -11.41
N PRO A 114 -5.22 -15.15 -12.61
CA PRO A 114 -5.05 -16.54 -13.02
C PRO A 114 -4.10 -17.32 -12.10
N VAL A 115 -2.96 -16.73 -11.74
CA VAL A 115 -2.00 -17.35 -10.81
C VAL A 115 -2.63 -17.57 -9.44
N PHE A 116 -3.39 -16.60 -8.95
CA PHE A 116 -4.07 -16.69 -7.66
C PHE A 116 -5.13 -17.81 -7.63
N VAL A 117 -5.96 -17.92 -8.67
CA VAL A 117 -6.96 -18.99 -8.78
C VAL A 117 -6.29 -20.36 -8.89
N GLN A 118 -5.21 -20.46 -9.69
CA GLN A 118 -4.49 -21.71 -9.87
C GLN A 118 -3.83 -22.21 -8.59
N SER A 119 -3.18 -21.32 -7.84
CA SER A 119 -2.45 -21.68 -6.61
C SER A 119 -3.37 -22.04 -5.45
N ASN A 120 -4.52 -21.38 -5.32
CA ASN A 120 -5.37 -21.51 -4.13
C ASN A 120 -6.60 -22.40 -4.32
N TYR A 121 -7.16 -22.51 -5.53
CA TYR A 121 -8.48 -23.14 -5.71
C TYR A 121 -8.52 -24.25 -6.76
N ALA A 122 -7.63 -24.25 -7.76
CA ALA A 122 -7.68 -25.24 -8.85
C ALA A 122 -7.48 -26.70 -8.38
N ALA A 123 -6.65 -26.93 -7.35
CA ALA A 123 -6.45 -28.26 -6.78
C ALA A 123 -7.60 -28.70 -5.82
N MET A 124 -8.38 -27.75 -5.31
CA MET A 124 -9.49 -28.00 -4.38
C MET A 124 -10.78 -28.36 -5.12
N THR A 125 -10.92 -27.95 -6.38
CA THR A 125 -11.95 -28.47 -7.28
C THR A 125 -11.65 -29.93 -7.62
N PHE A 126 -12.55 -30.84 -7.23
CA PHE A 126 -12.46 -32.29 -7.50
C PHE A 126 -12.37 -32.66 -9.00
N GLU A 127 -12.50 -31.68 -9.91
CA GLU A 127 -12.42 -31.88 -11.36
C GLU A 127 -11.85 -30.62 -12.06
N PRO A 128 -10.75 -30.72 -12.85
CA PRO A 128 -10.17 -29.57 -13.57
C PRO A 128 -11.14 -28.84 -14.51
N LEU A 129 -12.16 -29.56 -15.02
CA LEU A 129 -13.22 -29.01 -15.87
C LEU A 129 -14.16 -28.04 -15.12
N ALA A 130 -14.16 -28.06 -13.78
CA ALA A 130 -15.01 -27.19 -12.97
C ALA A 130 -14.57 -25.72 -13.05
N VAL A 131 -13.26 -25.44 -13.04
CA VAL A 131 -12.75 -24.06 -13.09
C VAL A 131 -12.97 -23.41 -14.45
N GLU A 132 -12.74 -24.15 -15.54
CA GLU A 132 -13.06 -23.69 -16.91
C GLU A 132 -14.56 -23.34 -17.04
N HIS A 133 -15.44 -24.17 -16.45
CA HIS A 133 -16.87 -23.88 -16.45
C HIS A 133 -17.19 -22.58 -15.71
N CYS A 134 -16.58 -22.34 -14.54
CA CYS A 134 -16.78 -21.12 -13.76
C CYS A 134 -16.32 -19.88 -14.54
N ILE A 135 -15.15 -19.94 -15.17
CA ILE A 135 -14.62 -18.86 -16.02
C ILE A 135 -15.58 -18.58 -17.19
N ARG A 136 -16.05 -19.63 -17.88
CA ARG A 136 -17.01 -19.49 -18.99
C ARG A 136 -18.31 -18.85 -18.53
N GLN A 137 -18.87 -19.25 -17.39
CA GLN A 137 -20.09 -18.65 -16.84
C GLN A 137 -19.89 -17.19 -16.42
N ALA A 138 -18.73 -16.85 -15.84
CA ALA A 138 -18.41 -15.47 -15.47
C ALA A 138 -18.34 -14.57 -16.71
N LEU A 139 -17.66 -15.01 -17.78
CA LEU A 139 -17.51 -14.24 -19.02
C LEU A 139 -18.84 -13.99 -19.76
N LEU A 140 -19.84 -14.86 -19.60
CA LEU A 140 -21.20 -14.63 -20.13
C LEU A 140 -21.95 -13.47 -19.43
N ARG A 141 -21.50 -13.08 -18.23
CA ARG A 141 -22.11 -12.01 -17.42
C ARG A 141 -21.33 -10.69 -17.48
N VAL A 142 -20.20 -10.67 -18.19
CA VAL A 142 -19.37 -9.47 -18.38
C VAL A 142 -20.10 -8.47 -19.28
N ASP A 143 -20.02 -7.19 -18.95
CA ASP A 143 -20.68 -6.12 -19.70
C ASP A 143 -20.13 -5.99 -21.14
N PRO A 144 -20.94 -6.28 -22.17
CA PRO A 144 -20.48 -6.21 -23.56
C PRO A 144 -20.21 -4.78 -24.03
N SER A 145 -20.71 -3.75 -23.34
CA SER A 145 -20.46 -2.35 -23.71
C SER A 145 -19.05 -1.88 -23.31
N ALA A 146 -18.48 -2.44 -22.23
CA ALA A 146 -17.10 -2.23 -21.85
C ALA A 146 -16.13 -3.15 -22.59
N PHE A 147 -16.57 -4.39 -22.85
CA PHE A 147 -15.75 -5.43 -23.49
C PHE A 147 -16.42 -5.94 -24.77
N PRO A 148 -16.42 -5.12 -25.83
CA PRO A 148 -17.00 -5.49 -27.13
C PRO A 148 -16.31 -6.74 -27.73
N SER A 149 -17.03 -7.47 -28.58
CA SER A 149 -16.42 -8.57 -29.34
C SER A 149 -15.44 -8.05 -30.39
N LEU A 150 -14.47 -8.89 -30.79
CA LEU A 150 -13.42 -8.52 -31.74
C LEU A 150 -13.99 -8.00 -33.08
N ASN A 151 -15.11 -8.55 -33.54
CA ASN A 151 -15.79 -8.08 -34.76
C ASN A 151 -16.28 -6.62 -34.68
N SER A 152 -16.56 -6.11 -33.48
CA SER A 152 -16.96 -4.71 -33.24
C SER A 152 -15.78 -3.76 -32.99
N MET A 153 -14.55 -4.28 -32.92
CA MET A 153 -13.32 -3.50 -32.73
C MET A 153 -12.90 -2.73 -34.00
N PHE A 154 -13.34 -3.16 -35.18
CA PHE A 154 -13.01 -2.52 -36.47
C PHE A 154 -13.88 -1.30 -36.80
N ASP A 155 -14.63 -0.75 -35.84
CA ASP A 155 -15.36 0.51 -36.02
C ASP A 155 -14.40 1.72 -35.86
N PRO A 156 -14.10 2.48 -36.93
CA PRO A 156 -13.13 3.58 -36.92
C PRO A 156 -13.53 4.78 -36.03
N LEU A 157 -14.73 4.77 -35.44
CA LEU A 157 -15.24 5.80 -34.51
C LEU A 157 -15.15 5.37 -33.02
N GLY A 158 -14.73 4.14 -32.73
CA GLY A 158 -14.72 3.59 -31.38
C GLY A 158 -13.57 4.08 -30.50
N LYS A 159 -13.88 4.78 -29.39
CA LYS A 159 -12.91 5.16 -28.35
C LYS A 159 -12.40 3.98 -27.49
N ASN A 160 -12.79 2.74 -27.78
CA ASN A 160 -12.63 1.59 -26.87
C ASN A 160 -11.47 0.63 -27.23
N SER A 161 -10.31 1.15 -27.64
CA SER A 161 -9.14 0.32 -27.98
C SER A 161 -8.37 -0.22 -26.75
N LEU A 162 -8.57 0.35 -25.55
CA LEU A 162 -7.73 0.01 -24.38
C LEU A 162 -8.14 -1.31 -23.70
N LEU A 163 -9.42 -1.67 -23.76
CA LEU A 163 -9.98 -2.85 -23.08
C LEU A 163 -10.45 -3.94 -24.05
N SER A 164 -10.40 -3.70 -25.36
CA SER A 164 -10.85 -4.64 -26.39
C SER A 164 -10.11 -5.98 -26.34
N GLU A 165 -8.86 -5.98 -25.89
CA GLU A 165 -8.02 -7.19 -25.77
C GLU A 165 -8.11 -7.83 -24.38
N ALA A 166 -8.67 -7.16 -23.37
CA ALA A 166 -8.61 -7.62 -21.98
C ALA A 166 -9.22 -9.03 -21.77
N ARG A 167 -10.29 -9.37 -22.50
CA ARG A 167 -10.89 -10.72 -22.48
C ARG A 167 -9.95 -11.77 -23.08
N GLN A 168 -9.28 -11.42 -24.17
CA GLN A 168 -8.35 -12.30 -24.87
C GLN A 168 -7.10 -12.54 -24.01
N ASP A 169 -6.47 -11.47 -23.52
CA ASP A 169 -5.27 -11.55 -22.67
C ASP A 169 -5.53 -12.39 -21.42
N PHE A 170 -6.69 -12.20 -20.78
CA PHE A 170 -7.10 -12.97 -19.61
C PHE A 170 -7.22 -14.47 -19.92
N LEU A 171 -7.82 -14.84 -21.06
CA LEU A 171 -7.96 -16.24 -21.46
C LEU A 171 -6.61 -16.87 -21.80
N PHE A 172 -5.71 -16.14 -22.47
CA PHE A 172 -4.35 -16.62 -22.72
C PHE A 172 -3.57 -16.84 -21.42
N ALA A 173 -3.67 -15.92 -20.46
CA ALA A 173 -3.07 -16.10 -19.15
C ALA A 173 -3.70 -17.30 -18.39
N CYS A 174 -5.01 -17.50 -18.48
CA CYS A 174 -5.66 -18.70 -17.92
C CYS A 174 -5.14 -19.99 -18.55
N ALA A 175 -4.95 -20.02 -19.87
CA ALA A 175 -4.41 -21.19 -20.57
C ALA A 175 -2.94 -21.43 -20.20
N LEU A 176 -2.14 -20.37 -20.09
CA LEU A 176 -0.75 -20.41 -19.66
C LEU A 176 -0.60 -21.06 -18.27
N HIS A 177 -1.53 -20.76 -17.35
CA HIS A 177 -1.57 -21.32 -16.01
C HIS A 177 -2.43 -22.59 -15.87
N GLN A 178 -2.84 -23.20 -16.99
CA GLN A 178 -3.58 -24.47 -17.05
C GLN A 178 -4.97 -24.44 -16.39
N LEU A 179 -5.58 -23.26 -16.25
CA LEU A 179 -6.97 -23.10 -15.77
C LEU A 179 -8.01 -23.44 -16.84
N ILE A 180 -7.64 -23.27 -18.11
CA ILE A 180 -8.44 -23.63 -19.27
C ILE A 180 -7.55 -24.32 -20.31
N LEU A 181 -8.18 -25.05 -21.22
CA LEU A 181 -7.47 -25.61 -22.37
C LEU A 181 -7.29 -24.56 -23.47
N GLU A 182 -6.15 -24.55 -24.17
CA GLU A 182 -5.89 -23.61 -25.26
C GLU A 182 -6.96 -23.69 -26.37
N ARG A 183 -7.41 -24.91 -26.71
CA ARG A 183 -8.50 -25.15 -27.66
C ARG A 183 -9.84 -24.52 -27.26
N SER A 184 -10.06 -24.29 -25.96
CA SER A 184 -11.30 -23.70 -25.45
C SER A 184 -11.33 -22.18 -25.64
N ILE A 185 -10.21 -21.52 -25.97
CA ILE A 185 -10.14 -20.06 -26.11
C ILE A 185 -11.05 -19.59 -27.24
N GLU A 186 -10.95 -20.19 -28.42
CA GLU A 186 -11.80 -19.85 -29.59
C GLU A 186 -13.29 -20.06 -29.27
N GLU A 187 -13.64 -21.15 -28.59
CA GLU A 187 -15.02 -21.45 -28.20
C GLU A 187 -15.58 -20.45 -27.18
N ILE A 188 -14.76 -19.98 -26.23
CA ILE A 188 -15.18 -19.03 -25.19
C ILE A 188 -15.27 -17.60 -25.73
N LEU A 189 -14.35 -17.21 -26.62
CA LEU A 189 -14.40 -15.90 -27.28
C LEU A 189 -15.51 -15.82 -28.33
N GLY A 190 -15.78 -16.93 -29.02
CA GLY A 190 -16.69 -16.98 -30.16
C GLY A 190 -16.09 -16.41 -31.45
N ASP A 191 -14.79 -16.09 -31.45
CA ASP A 191 -14.02 -15.50 -32.54
C ASP A 191 -12.59 -16.07 -32.54
N VAL A 192 -11.89 -15.96 -33.67
CA VAL A 192 -10.46 -16.36 -33.77
C VAL A 192 -9.59 -15.32 -33.05
N PRO A 193 -8.74 -15.71 -32.10
CA PRO A 193 -7.89 -14.77 -31.37
C PRO A 193 -6.87 -14.11 -32.30
N MET A 194 -6.53 -12.86 -32.01
CA MET A 194 -5.53 -12.10 -32.77
C MET A 194 -4.09 -12.40 -32.36
N GLN A 195 -3.91 -13.02 -31.18
CA GLN A 195 -2.62 -13.35 -30.59
C GLN A 195 -2.52 -14.86 -30.38
N SER A 196 -1.32 -15.35 -30.15
CA SER A 196 -1.05 -16.73 -29.70
C SER A 196 -0.49 -16.71 -28.28
N LEU A 197 -0.42 -17.88 -27.65
CA LEU A 197 0.33 -18.01 -26.40
C LEU A 197 1.78 -17.50 -26.57
N PRO A 198 2.40 -16.94 -25.50
CA PRO A 198 3.79 -16.51 -25.53
C PRO A 198 4.71 -17.64 -25.99
N ALA A 199 5.62 -17.35 -26.94
CA ALA A 199 6.54 -18.35 -27.48
C ALA A 199 7.46 -18.95 -26.41
N SER A 200 7.78 -18.16 -25.39
CA SER A 200 8.61 -18.59 -24.26
C SER A 200 7.86 -19.48 -23.26
N GLY A 201 6.53 -19.60 -23.38
CA GLY A 201 5.70 -20.35 -22.44
C GLY A 201 5.66 -19.73 -21.05
N LYS A 202 5.32 -20.57 -20.06
CA LYS A 202 5.26 -20.17 -18.66
C LYS A 202 6.68 -20.03 -18.10
N TYR A 203 6.97 -18.89 -17.48
CA TYR A 203 8.24 -18.70 -16.78
C TYR A 203 8.29 -19.42 -15.44
N HIS A 204 9.51 -19.65 -14.98
CA HIS A 204 9.80 -20.21 -13.66
C HIS A 204 10.83 -19.31 -12.98
N LYS A 205 10.49 -18.82 -11.79
CA LYS A 205 11.34 -17.92 -10.99
C LYS A 205 12.81 -18.35 -10.93
N ASP A 206 13.08 -19.60 -10.55
CA ASP A 206 14.46 -20.09 -10.34
C ASP A 206 15.31 -20.02 -11.62
N GLU A 207 14.69 -20.27 -12.78
CA GLU A 207 15.36 -20.16 -14.07
C GLU A 207 15.62 -18.70 -14.45
N LEU A 208 14.66 -17.80 -14.19
CA LEU A 208 14.85 -16.37 -14.39
C LEU A 208 15.99 -15.82 -13.52
N VAL A 209 16.02 -16.19 -12.24
CA VAL A 209 17.10 -15.81 -11.31
C VAL A 209 18.45 -16.28 -11.88
N ARG A 210 18.56 -17.56 -12.28
CA ARG A 210 19.77 -18.12 -12.88
C ARG A 210 20.22 -17.35 -14.13
N GLN A 211 19.29 -16.96 -15.00
CA GLN A 211 19.60 -16.21 -16.21
C GLN A 211 20.07 -14.79 -15.92
N CYS A 212 19.46 -14.11 -14.94
CA CYS A 212 19.86 -12.76 -14.51
C CYS A 212 21.21 -12.76 -13.79
N THR A 213 21.48 -13.74 -12.93
CA THR A 213 22.79 -13.88 -12.26
C THR A 213 23.90 -14.12 -13.29
N ALA A 214 23.62 -14.87 -14.36
CA ALA A 214 24.58 -15.11 -15.43
C ALA A 214 24.77 -13.88 -16.35
N ASN A 215 23.72 -13.07 -16.55
CA ASN A 215 23.77 -11.87 -17.37
C ASN A 215 22.90 -10.75 -16.75
N PRO A 216 23.50 -9.82 -15.99
CA PRO A 216 22.78 -8.73 -15.33
C PRO A 216 21.99 -7.82 -16.29
N ALA A 217 22.35 -7.75 -17.58
CA ALA A 217 21.62 -6.95 -18.57
C ALA A 217 20.19 -7.46 -18.81
N LYS A 218 19.93 -8.75 -18.57
CA LYS A 218 18.57 -9.33 -18.68
C LYS A 218 17.59 -8.78 -17.66
N ILE A 219 18.07 -8.21 -16.56
CA ILE A 219 17.20 -7.64 -15.53
C ILE A 219 16.36 -6.49 -16.12
N GLU A 220 16.96 -5.62 -16.94
CA GLU A 220 16.25 -4.50 -17.57
C GLU A 220 15.24 -4.97 -18.64
N GLU A 221 15.56 -6.06 -19.35
CA GLU A 221 14.67 -6.73 -20.30
C GLU A 221 13.42 -7.25 -19.60
N TYR A 222 13.59 -8.06 -18.54
CA TYR A 222 12.47 -8.59 -17.76
C TYR A 222 11.67 -7.51 -17.03
N ILE A 223 12.32 -6.46 -16.54
CA ILE A 223 11.61 -5.26 -16.01
C ILE A 223 10.68 -4.67 -17.08
N GLY A 224 11.07 -4.69 -18.36
CA GLY A 224 10.21 -4.28 -19.47
C GLY A 224 9.05 -5.21 -19.75
N GLU A 225 9.22 -6.52 -19.58
CA GLU A 225 8.18 -7.53 -19.84
C GLU A 225 7.03 -7.51 -18.81
N LEU A 226 7.25 -6.95 -17.61
CA LEU A 226 6.23 -6.86 -16.55
C LEU A 226 4.93 -6.15 -17.00
N GLU A 227 5.00 -5.31 -18.02
CA GLU A 227 3.88 -4.52 -18.52
C GLU A 227 3.16 -5.16 -19.72
N ASN A 228 3.68 -6.27 -20.26
CA ASN A 228 3.19 -6.88 -21.52
C ASN A 228 1.82 -7.58 -21.39
N MET A 229 1.29 -7.78 -20.18
CA MET A 229 0.02 -8.47 -19.93
C MET A 229 0.00 -9.91 -20.48
N GLU A 230 1.09 -10.67 -20.33
CA GLU A 230 1.23 -12.03 -20.87
C GLU A 230 0.98 -13.15 -19.83
N GLY A 231 0.65 -12.81 -18.59
CA GLY A 231 0.42 -13.78 -17.51
C GLY A 231 1.69 -14.23 -16.76
N ASN A 232 2.88 -13.80 -17.19
CA ASN A 232 4.17 -14.17 -16.59
C ASN A 232 4.70 -13.16 -15.54
N ALA A 233 4.01 -12.02 -15.32
CA ALA A 233 4.56 -10.94 -14.50
C ALA A 233 4.85 -11.33 -13.04
N GLY A 234 4.12 -12.29 -12.47
CA GLY A 234 4.35 -12.77 -11.10
C GLY A 234 5.69 -13.47 -10.92
N GLU A 235 6.08 -14.32 -11.86
CA GLU A 235 7.37 -15.04 -11.83
C GLU A 235 8.54 -14.07 -12.02
N ILE A 236 8.36 -13.07 -12.91
CA ILE A 236 9.35 -12.02 -13.14
C ILE A 236 9.51 -11.15 -11.90
N ALA A 237 8.41 -10.69 -11.29
CA ALA A 237 8.45 -9.90 -10.07
C ALA A 237 9.14 -10.67 -8.94
N GLY A 238 8.79 -11.95 -8.74
CA GLY A 238 9.43 -12.81 -7.76
C GLY A 238 10.95 -12.95 -7.99
N ALA A 239 11.38 -13.11 -9.24
CA ALA A 239 12.80 -13.22 -9.59
C ALA A 239 13.56 -11.90 -9.32
N ILE A 240 12.99 -10.75 -9.70
CA ILE A 240 13.60 -9.43 -9.45
C ILE A 240 13.78 -9.18 -7.95
N ILE A 241 12.76 -9.52 -7.14
CA ILE A 241 12.84 -9.38 -5.67
C ILE A 241 13.93 -10.30 -5.10
N GLU A 242 14.00 -11.56 -5.52
CA GLU A 242 15.03 -12.49 -5.05
C GLU A 242 16.45 -12.04 -5.43
N ILE A 243 16.62 -11.52 -6.65
CA ILE A 243 17.90 -10.93 -7.10
C ILE A 243 18.24 -9.72 -6.22
N LEU A 244 17.30 -8.81 -5.98
CA LEU A 244 17.51 -7.65 -5.12
C LEU A 244 17.95 -8.05 -3.71
N HIS A 245 17.28 -9.05 -3.11
CA HIS A 245 17.67 -9.61 -1.80
C HIS A 245 19.06 -10.21 -1.82
N THR A 246 19.41 -10.96 -2.88
CA THR A 246 20.72 -11.58 -3.04
C THR A 246 21.83 -10.54 -3.18
N LEU A 247 21.60 -9.49 -3.98
CA LEU A 247 22.53 -8.37 -4.11
C LEU A 247 22.71 -7.63 -2.77
N CYS A 248 21.63 -7.49 -2.00
CA CYS A 248 21.71 -6.90 -0.67
C CYS A 248 22.54 -7.75 0.31
N ALA A 249 22.31 -9.06 0.34
CA ALA A 249 23.03 -9.98 1.21
C ALA A 249 24.53 -10.04 0.89
N ASN A 250 24.89 -9.90 -0.40
CA ASN A 250 26.27 -9.95 -0.87
C ASN A 250 26.99 -8.57 -0.84
N ASN A 251 26.29 -7.48 -0.48
CA ASN A 251 26.79 -6.11 -0.60
C ASN A 251 27.27 -5.74 -2.02
N ASP A 252 26.62 -6.26 -3.08
CA ASP A 252 26.88 -5.83 -4.46
C ASP A 252 26.08 -4.55 -4.78
N THR A 253 26.57 -3.43 -4.26
CA THR A 253 25.94 -2.11 -4.32
C THR A 253 25.89 -1.54 -5.74
N MET A 254 26.87 -1.86 -6.59
CA MET A 254 26.92 -1.38 -7.97
C MET A 254 25.85 -2.04 -8.85
N THR A 255 25.70 -3.37 -8.79
CA THR A 255 24.61 -4.05 -9.52
C THR A 255 23.26 -3.66 -8.93
N LEU A 256 23.16 -3.53 -7.60
CA LEU A 256 21.94 -3.10 -6.91
C LEU A 256 21.48 -1.70 -7.36
N LYS A 257 22.40 -0.74 -7.49
CA LYS A 257 22.13 0.58 -8.07
C LYS A 257 21.48 0.46 -9.45
N ASN A 258 22.03 -0.39 -10.33
CA ASN A 258 21.50 -0.53 -11.69
C ASN A 258 20.06 -1.06 -11.70
N VAL A 259 19.75 -2.04 -10.83
CA VAL A 259 18.39 -2.54 -10.64
C VAL A 259 17.47 -1.43 -10.11
N CYS A 260 17.89 -0.70 -9.08
CA CYS A 260 17.13 0.42 -8.51
C CYS A 260 16.83 1.49 -9.56
N ASN A 261 17.82 1.86 -10.37
CA ASN A 261 17.67 2.85 -11.44
C ASN A 261 16.73 2.37 -12.56
N ALA A 262 16.83 1.10 -12.96
CA ALA A 262 15.91 0.51 -13.94
C ALA A 262 14.46 0.53 -13.45
N LEU A 263 14.23 0.25 -12.17
CA LEU A 263 12.92 0.31 -11.54
C LEU A 263 12.39 1.74 -11.38
N CYS A 264 13.25 2.71 -11.07
CA CYS A 264 12.87 4.13 -10.99
C CYS A 264 12.38 4.70 -12.33
N ARG A 265 12.90 4.18 -13.45
CA ARG A 265 12.56 4.64 -14.81
C ARG A 265 11.13 4.33 -15.23
N LYS A 266 10.53 3.26 -14.69
CA LYS A 266 9.22 2.76 -15.11
C LYS A 266 8.25 2.70 -13.93
N SER A 267 7.51 3.78 -13.73
CA SER A 267 6.63 3.93 -12.56
C SER A 267 5.48 2.91 -12.53
N THR A 268 4.97 2.52 -13.70
CA THR A 268 3.94 1.48 -13.88
C THR A 268 4.43 0.08 -13.49
N THR A 269 5.69 -0.23 -13.74
CA THR A 269 6.29 -1.52 -13.37
C THR A 269 6.26 -1.74 -11.85
N LEU A 270 6.52 -0.70 -11.07
CA LEU A 270 6.44 -0.78 -9.60
C LEU A 270 5.03 -1.10 -9.12
N ASP A 271 4.00 -0.56 -9.76
CA ASP A 271 2.62 -0.90 -9.41
C ASP A 271 2.32 -2.39 -9.68
N VAL A 272 2.90 -2.96 -10.75
CA VAL A 272 2.76 -4.40 -11.06
C VAL A 272 3.50 -5.26 -10.03
N ILE A 273 4.74 -4.91 -9.66
CA ILE A 273 5.50 -5.65 -8.63
C ILE A 273 4.74 -5.68 -7.31
N MET A 274 4.11 -4.57 -6.91
CA MET A 274 3.30 -4.49 -5.68
C MET A 274 2.03 -5.35 -5.69
N LEU A 275 1.59 -5.89 -6.84
CA LEU A 275 0.52 -6.92 -6.88
C LEU A 275 1.01 -8.28 -6.37
N PHE A 276 2.32 -8.52 -6.36
CA PHE A 276 2.94 -9.81 -6.04
C PHE A 276 3.83 -9.76 -4.80
N THR A 277 4.14 -8.57 -4.27
CA THR A 277 5.09 -8.40 -3.18
C THR A 277 4.64 -7.28 -2.25
N ARG A 278 4.84 -7.48 -0.94
CA ARG A 278 4.57 -6.46 0.07
C ARG A 278 5.68 -5.41 0.08
N PRO A 279 5.38 -4.13 0.35
CA PRO A 279 6.42 -3.09 0.41
C PRO A 279 7.50 -3.34 1.45
N ASP A 280 7.16 -3.92 2.62
CA ASP A 280 8.14 -4.31 3.64
C ASP A 280 9.17 -5.29 3.07
N THR A 281 8.70 -6.34 2.38
CA THR A 281 9.56 -7.35 1.74
C THR A 281 10.48 -6.74 0.67
N LEU A 282 10.04 -5.68 -0.02
CA LEU A 282 10.89 -4.97 -0.99
C LEU A 282 11.90 -4.04 -0.30
N LEU A 283 11.48 -3.29 0.72
CA LEU A 283 12.24 -2.16 1.26
C LEU A 283 13.18 -2.54 2.42
N GLN A 284 12.84 -3.53 3.23
CA GLN A 284 13.62 -3.91 4.41
C GLN A 284 15.09 -4.26 4.09
N PRO A 285 15.43 -5.05 3.05
CA PRO A 285 16.83 -5.33 2.72
C PRO A 285 17.62 -4.06 2.32
N LEU A 286 16.95 -3.13 1.64
CA LEU A 286 17.55 -1.86 1.21
C LEU A 286 17.79 -0.94 2.42
N TYR A 287 16.86 -0.90 3.37
CA TYR A 287 17.06 -0.19 4.64
C TYR A 287 18.27 -0.73 5.38
N ASN A 288 18.40 -2.05 5.49
CA ASN A 288 19.52 -2.69 6.17
C ASN A 288 20.87 -2.36 5.51
N ILE A 289 20.94 -2.32 4.16
CA ILE A 289 22.15 -1.89 3.45
C ILE A 289 22.49 -0.44 3.75
N LEU A 290 21.51 0.48 3.65
CA LEU A 290 21.78 1.90 3.87
C LEU A 290 22.15 2.14 5.33
N ASP A 291 21.47 1.53 6.30
CA ASP A 291 21.76 1.70 7.72
C ASP A 291 23.14 1.15 8.10
N ASN A 292 23.56 0.04 7.50
CA ASN A 292 24.86 -0.59 7.78
C ASN A 292 25.95 -0.28 6.75
N TRP A 293 25.75 0.72 5.89
CA TRP A 293 26.70 1.09 4.84
C TRP A 293 28.15 1.18 5.34
N GLN A 294 29.03 0.36 4.76
CA GLN A 294 30.46 0.32 5.06
C GLN A 294 31.24 0.90 3.87
N ASP A 295 32.18 1.79 4.15
CA ASP A 295 33.12 2.27 3.14
C ASP A 295 34.22 1.21 3.00
N HIS A 296 34.49 0.75 1.77
CA HIS A 296 35.58 -0.19 1.54
C HIS A 296 36.92 0.58 1.59
N GLU A 297 37.80 0.22 2.53
CA GLU A 297 39.05 0.94 2.81
C GLU A 297 40.03 1.02 1.61
N ASP A 298 39.85 0.17 0.59
CA ASP A 298 40.68 0.12 -0.64
C ASP A 298 40.15 0.99 -1.81
N GLN A 299 39.13 1.85 -1.57
CA GLN A 299 38.55 2.67 -2.63
C GLN A 299 39.40 3.91 -2.96
N ASN A 300 39.88 3.96 -4.21
CA ASN A 300 40.62 5.11 -4.75
C ASN A 300 39.70 6.25 -5.25
N GLU A 301 38.42 5.96 -5.53
CA GLU A 301 37.42 6.92 -6.02
C GLU A 301 36.19 6.90 -5.11
N TYR A 302 35.81 8.07 -4.57
CA TYR A 302 34.69 8.20 -3.61
C TYR A 302 33.37 8.63 -4.26
N GLN A 303 33.40 9.17 -5.49
CA GLN A 303 32.18 9.54 -6.22
C GLN A 303 31.25 8.34 -6.51
N PRO A 304 31.75 7.14 -6.89
CA PRO A 304 30.89 5.97 -7.07
C PRO A 304 30.12 5.58 -5.81
N VAL A 305 30.70 5.78 -4.62
CA VAL A 305 30.04 5.51 -3.33
C VAL A 305 28.79 6.38 -3.15
N TYR A 306 28.90 7.67 -3.49
CA TYR A 306 27.78 8.59 -3.46
C TYR A 306 26.70 8.22 -4.48
N ASP A 307 27.12 7.83 -5.69
CA ASP A 307 26.21 7.45 -6.77
C ASP A 307 25.40 6.18 -6.44
N GLU A 308 26.08 5.15 -5.92
CA GLU A 308 25.46 3.90 -5.48
C GLU A 308 24.51 4.13 -4.30
N PHE A 309 24.99 4.80 -3.25
CA PHE A 309 24.19 5.12 -2.07
C PHE A 309 22.95 5.97 -2.43
N GLY A 310 23.17 7.04 -3.19
CA GLY A 310 22.14 7.98 -3.59
C GLY A 310 21.07 7.34 -4.47
N SER A 311 21.45 6.46 -5.40
CA SER A 311 20.50 5.75 -6.28
C SER A 311 19.60 4.78 -5.49
N ILE A 312 20.16 4.05 -4.51
CA ILE A 312 19.39 3.16 -3.64
C ILE A 312 18.43 3.96 -2.74
N LEU A 313 18.91 5.08 -2.16
CA LEU A 313 18.09 5.97 -1.36
C LEU A 313 16.96 6.60 -2.19
N LEU A 314 17.24 7.04 -3.42
CA LEU A 314 16.26 7.57 -4.35
C LEU A 314 15.13 6.56 -4.61
N PHE A 315 15.48 5.31 -4.87
CA PHE A 315 14.50 4.25 -5.08
C PHE A 315 13.59 4.05 -3.85
N ILE A 316 14.16 3.99 -2.65
CA ILE A 316 13.40 3.93 -1.39
C ILE A 316 12.40 5.08 -1.29
N VAL A 317 12.86 6.32 -1.52
CA VAL A 317 12.01 7.51 -1.40
C VAL A 317 10.91 7.50 -2.45
N ILE A 318 11.19 7.06 -3.68
CA ILE A 318 10.20 6.92 -4.75
C ILE A 318 9.12 5.91 -4.37
N VAL A 319 9.50 4.71 -3.91
CA VAL A 319 8.53 3.67 -3.52
C VAL A 319 7.66 4.18 -2.36
N GLN A 320 8.27 4.79 -1.34
CA GLN A 320 7.53 5.34 -0.21
C GLN A 320 6.58 6.48 -0.63
N HIS A 321 7.05 7.43 -1.45
CA HIS A 321 6.24 8.53 -1.95
C HIS A 321 5.09 8.04 -2.84
N ARG A 322 5.37 7.04 -3.70
CA ARG A 322 4.40 6.48 -4.65
C ARG A 322 3.25 5.76 -3.94
N PHE A 323 3.55 4.97 -2.90
CA PHE A 323 2.58 4.15 -2.19
C PHE A 323 2.13 4.73 -0.84
N LYS A 324 2.63 5.92 -0.47
CA LYS A 324 2.30 6.65 0.77
C LYS A 324 2.49 5.82 2.04
N LEU A 325 3.58 5.06 2.08
CA LEU A 325 3.88 4.16 3.19
C LEU A 325 4.13 4.97 4.46
N GLN A 326 3.39 4.65 5.51
CA GLN A 326 3.59 5.18 6.86
C GLN A 326 4.65 4.35 7.60
N ARG A 327 5.08 4.79 8.78
CA ARG A 327 6.06 4.02 9.58
C ARG A 327 5.56 2.63 9.93
N ASP A 328 4.29 2.51 10.27
CA ASP A 328 3.64 1.24 10.62
C ASP A 328 3.62 0.27 9.43
N ASP A 329 3.67 0.77 8.18
CA ASP A 329 3.74 -0.07 6.97
C ASP A 329 5.14 -0.68 6.73
N LEU A 330 6.16 -0.19 7.44
CA LEU A 330 7.57 -0.46 7.12
C LEU A 330 8.27 -1.36 8.16
N ASP A 331 7.59 -1.72 9.25
CA ASP A 331 8.10 -2.56 10.35
C ASP A 331 9.49 -2.15 10.85
N ILE A 332 9.76 -0.84 10.86
CA ILE A 332 11.08 -0.32 11.27
C ILE A 332 11.07 -0.11 12.78
N GLU A 333 11.52 -1.11 13.52
CA GLU A 333 11.58 -1.07 14.99
C GLU A 333 12.65 -0.11 15.54
N SER A 334 13.66 0.25 14.74
CA SER A 334 14.83 0.96 15.25
C SER A 334 14.71 2.49 15.17
N SER A 335 14.63 3.14 16.33
CA SER A 335 14.78 4.60 16.47
C SER A 335 16.14 5.14 16.00
N HIS A 336 17.07 4.25 15.68
CA HIS A 336 18.44 4.53 15.24
C HIS A 336 18.67 4.38 13.72
N SER A 337 17.66 3.96 12.94
CA SER A 337 17.77 3.86 11.48
C SER A 337 18.07 5.22 10.84
N PHE A 338 19.11 5.27 10.01
CA PHE A 338 19.44 6.44 9.19
C PHE A 338 18.29 6.73 8.24
N VAL A 339 17.72 5.71 7.60
CA VAL A 339 16.63 5.89 6.63
C VAL A 339 15.41 6.49 7.31
N CYS A 340 15.00 6.00 8.49
CA CYS A 340 13.91 6.63 9.25
C CYS A 340 14.19 8.09 9.60
N LYS A 341 15.42 8.40 10.03
CA LYS A 341 15.82 9.76 10.37
C LYS A 341 15.77 10.66 9.14
N TYR A 342 16.27 10.21 7.99
CA TYR A 342 16.23 10.95 6.73
C TYR A 342 14.79 11.19 6.26
N LEU A 343 13.92 10.18 6.33
CA LEU A 343 12.52 10.31 5.92
C LEU A 343 11.70 11.25 6.83
N ARG A 344 12.08 11.37 8.11
CA ARG A 344 11.43 12.29 9.07
C ARG A 344 11.98 13.71 8.94
N ASP A 345 13.30 13.85 8.98
CA ASP A 345 13.98 15.13 9.22
C ASP A 345 14.86 15.58 8.04
N GLY A 346 15.00 14.80 6.96
CA GLY A 346 15.96 15.05 5.89
C GLY A 346 15.74 16.38 5.16
N SER A 347 14.51 16.88 5.12
CA SER A 347 14.17 18.19 4.56
C SER A 347 14.14 19.34 5.59
N ALA A 348 14.38 19.05 6.87
CA ALA A 348 14.39 20.07 7.92
C ALA A 348 15.77 20.73 8.01
N SER A 349 15.82 22.06 7.86
CA SER A 349 17.05 22.82 8.13
C SER A 349 17.31 22.90 9.63
N LYS A 350 18.57 22.77 10.04
CA LYS A 350 19.01 22.96 11.42
C LYS A 350 19.48 24.40 11.65
N SER A 351 19.26 24.92 12.86
CA SER A 351 19.89 26.19 13.26
C SER A 351 21.41 26.03 13.35
N MET A 352 22.16 27.11 13.11
CA MET A 352 23.62 27.10 13.27
C MET A 352 24.07 26.77 14.70
N ASP A 353 23.24 27.11 15.70
CA ASP A 353 23.50 26.83 17.11
C ASP A 353 23.26 25.35 17.47
N ASP A 354 22.46 24.63 16.67
CA ASP A 354 22.10 23.23 16.89
C ASP A 354 23.03 22.25 16.16
N LEU A 355 23.95 22.76 15.33
CA LEU A 355 24.93 21.95 14.62
C LEU A 355 26.07 21.54 15.54
N THR A 356 26.47 20.27 15.44
CA THR A 356 27.71 19.82 16.06
C THR A 356 28.94 20.46 15.40
N GLU A 357 30.07 20.50 16.09
CA GLU A 357 31.31 21.06 15.54
C GLU A 357 31.73 20.35 14.24
N HIS A 358 31.58 19.03 14.18
CA HIS A 358 31.84 18.21 12.99
C HIS A 358 30.89 18.56 11.83
N GLU A 359 29.58 18.62 12.08
CA GLU A 359 28.60 19.01 11.05
C GLU A 359 28.87 20.42 10.51
N ASN A 360 29.29 21.35 11.37
CA ASN A 360 29.63 22.72 10.97
C ASN A 360 30.90 22.75 10.09
N GLN A 361 31.91 21.93 10.41
CA GLN A 361 33.10 21.78 9.57
C GLN A 361 32.75 21.22 8.19
N LEU A 362 31.93 20.16 8.13
CA LEU A 362 31.46 19.57 6.87
C LEU A 362 30.66 20.57 6.04
N LEU A 363 29.69 21.27 6.66
CA LEU A 363 28.89 22.30 6.00
C LEU A 363 29.77 23.41 5.41
N GLY A 364 30.74 23.90 6.19
CA GLY A 364 31.70 24.91 5.72
C GLY A 364 32.58 24.41 4.57
N ALA A 365 32.96 23.14 4.57
CA ALA A 365 33.73 22.52 3.48
C ALA A 365 32.89 22.43 2.20
N TRP A 366 31.63 22.00 2.28
CA TRP A 366 30.71 21.95 1.14
C TRP A 366 30.40 23.34 0.57
N ILE A 367 30.16 24.35 1.42
CA ILE A 367 29.94 25.74 0.97
C ILE A 367 31.18 26.26 0.22
N LYS A 368 32.39 25.99 0.70
CA LYS A 368 33.63 26.36 -0.01
C LYS A 368 33.75 25.62 -1.34
N GLY A 369 33.48 24.31 -1.33
CA GLY A 369 33.49 23.44 -2.50
C GLY A 369 32.60 23.93 -3.64
N LEU A 370 31.37 24.32 -3.29
CA LEU A 370 30.32 24.68 -4.26
C LEU A 370 30.41 26.12 -4.76
N PHE A 371 30.85 27.07 -3.92
CA PHE A 371 30.73 28.50 -4.23
C PHE A 371 32.06 29.26 -4.31
N VAL A 372 33.16 28.68 -3.80
CA VAL A 372 34.47 29.37 -3.72
C VAL A 372 35.51 28.70 -4.62
N THR A 373 35.56 27.37 -4.64
CA THR A 373 36.44 26.61 -5.53
C THR A 373 35.76 26.32 -6.87
N GLU A 374 36.53 26.20 -7.94
CA GLU A 374 36.04 25.81 -9.27
C GLU A 374 35.75 24.29 -9.34
N GLY A 375 34.90 23.79 -8.43
CA GLY A 375 34.42 22.41 -8.42
C GLY A 375 34.56 21.67 -7.09
N ILE A 376 33.99 20.46 -7.08
CA ILE A 376 33.96 19.54 -5.94
C ILE A 376 35.22 18.68 -5.96
N SER A 377 36.08 18.82 -4.95
CA SER A 377 37.32 18.03 -4.82
C SER A 377 37.06 16.63 -4.26
N ASP A 378 37.83 15.63 -4.70
CA ASP A 378 37.76 14.26 -4.15
C ASP A 378 38.06 14.20 -2.64
N GLU A 379 38.88 15.12 -2.13
CA GLU A 379 39.15 15.29 -0.70
C GLU A 379 37.87 15.65 0.10
N LEU A 380 36.98 16.46 -0.49
CA LEU A 380 35.71 16.83 0.14
C LEU A 380 34.75 15.63 0.17
N VAL A 381 34.67 14.90 -0.94
CA VAL A 381 33.79 13.72 -1.09
C VAL A 381 34.26 12.56 -0.20
N SER A 382 35.56 12.41 0.02
CA SER A 382 36.13 11.41 0.94
C SER A 382 35.96 11.80 2.42
N MET A 383 36.01 13.10 2.76
CA MET A 383 35.83 13.57 4.13
C MET A 383 34.40 13.46 4.66
N CYS A 384 33.41 13.67 3.80
CA CYS A 384 32.00 13.65 4.17
C CYS A 384 31.38 12.33 3.72
N LYS A 385 30.78 11.54 4.63
CA LYS A 385 30.09 10.31 4.21
C LYS A 385 28.76 10.64 3.51
N PRO A 386 28.26 9.78 2.61
CA PRO A 386 26.97 10.01 1.94
C PRO A 386 25.81 10.24 2.92
N LYS A 387 25.77 9.51 4.05
CA LYS A 387 24.77 9.69 5.12
C LYS A 387 24.78 11.09 5.71
N GLU A 388 25.97 11.60 6.03
CA GLU A 388 26.14 12.91 6.64
C GLU A 388 25.75 14.00 5.65
N PHE A 389 26.18 13.87 4.39
CA PHE A 389 25.84 14.78 3.33
C PHE A 389 24.31 14.90 3.15
N HIS A 390 23.60 13.77 2.99
CA HIS A 390 22.16 13.77 2.77
C HIS A 390 21.36 14.40 3.93
N LEU A 391 21.86 14.34 5.17
CA LEU A 391 21.24 15.01 6.32
C LEU A 391 21.59 16.50 6.42
N LEU A 392 22.69 16.94 5.80
CA LEU A 392 23.12 18.35 5.80
C LEU A 392 22.55 19.15 4.63
N VAL A 393 22.11 18.50 3.56
CA VAL A 393 21.65 19.17 2.33
C VAL A 393 20.60 20.25 2.59
N ALA A 394 19.53 19.97 3.36
CA ALA A 394 18.52 21.00 3.65
C ALA A 394 19.11 22.25 4.34
N THR A 395 20.08 22.05 5.23
CA THR A 395 20.78 23.15 5.92
C THR A 395 21.72 23.90 4.96
N LEU A 396 22.39 23.19 4.06
CA LEU A 396 23.20 23.78 2.99
C LEU A 396 22.38 24.72 2.11
N PHE A 397 21.19 24.29 1.69
CA PHE A 397 20.26 25.11 0.91
C PHE A 397 19.83 26.37 1.68
N ASP A 398 19.41 26.21 2.94
CA ASP A 398 18.99 27.31 3.81
C ASP A 398 20.07 28.37 4.00
N GLN A 399 21.29 27.96 4.34
CA GLN A 399 22.40 28.88 4.54
C GLN A 399 22.84 29.56 3.23
N SER A 400 22.81 28.84 2.10
CA SER A 400 23.18 29.40 0.79
C SER A 400 22.20 30.48 0.33
N VAL A 401 20.89 30.25 0.51
CA VAL A 401 19.85 31.23 0.19
C VAL A 401 19.92 32.43 1.12
N LYS A 402 20.10 32.22 2.43
CA LYS A 402 20.28 33.31 3.41
C LYS A 402 21.52 34.17 3.12
N ALA A 403 22.64 33.54 2.74
CA ALA A 403 23.85 34.26 2.34
C ALA A 403 23.62 35.13 1.08
N CYS A 404 22.85 34.63 0.12
CA CYS A 404 22.46 35.41 -1.06
C CYS A 404 21.53 36.58 -0.71
N GLN A 405 20.53 36.36 0.16
CA GLN A 405 19.63 37.42 0.63
C GLN A 405 20.37 38.52 1.41
N ALA A 406 21.42 38.15 2.16
CA ALA A 406 22.30 39.07 2.86
C ALA A 406 23.31 39.79 1.94
N ASN A 407 23.29 39.54 0.63
CA ASN A 407 24.27 40.03 -0.36
C ASN A 407 25.73 39.61 -0.06
N VAL A 408 25.93 38.52 0.69
CA VAL A 408 27.24 37.90 0.92
C VAL A 408 27.64 37.03 -0.27
N LEU A 409 26.65 36.37 -0.88
CA LEU A 409 26.80 35.54 -2.07
C LEU A 409 26.06 36.18 -3.26
N ALA A 410 26.71 36.29 -4.41
CA ALA A 410 26.06 36.79 -5.62
C ALA A 410 25.09 35.73 -6.20
N MET A 411 23.98 36.19 -6.78
CA MET A 411 22.96 35.28 -7.34
C MET A 411 23.52 34.37 -8.45
N ASP A 412 24.41 34.87 -9.30
CA ASP A 412 25.03 34.05 -10.36
C ASP A 412 25.93 32.95 -9.78
N THR A 413 26.64 33.26 -8.69
CA THR A 413 27.43 32.27 -7.94
C THR A 413 26.55 31.23 -7.26
N LEU A 414 25.40 31.64 -6.71
CA LEU A 414 24.43 30.72 -6.12
C LEU A 414 23.89 29.73 -7.18
N ARG A 415 23.53 30.24 -8.38
CA ARG A 415 23.07 29.38 -9.49
C ARG A 415 24.15 28.40 -9.93
N GLY A 416 25.37 28.90 -10.18
CA GLY A 416 26.49 28.05 -10.58
C GLY A 416 26.82 26.97 -9.54
N GLY A 417 26.78 27.31 -8.25
CA GLY A 417 26.99 26.35 -7.16
C GLY A 417 25.92 25.25 -7.11
N PHE A 418 24.66 25.62 -7.33
CA PHE A 418 23.55 24.67 -7.39
C PHE A 418 23.57 23.79 -8.65
N GLU A 419 24.18 24.25 -9.74
CA GLU A 419 24.38 23.44 -10.94
C GLU A 419 25.31 22.24 -10.69
N TYR A 420 26.29 22.34 -9.79
CA TYR A 420 27.11 21.18 -9.38
C TYR A 420 26.30 20.08 -8.68
N LEU A 421 25.20 20.43 -8.00
CA LEU A 421 24.31 19.42 -7.37
C LEU A 421 23.49 18.63 -8.40
N LEU A 422 23.54 19.00 -9.69
CA LEU A 422 22.91 18.26 -10.78
C LEU A 422 23.80 17.17 -11.38
N GLU A 423 25.03 16.99 -10.86
CA GLU A 423 25.88 15.86 -11.23
C GLU A 423 25.25 14.53 -10.79
N PRO A 424 25.39 13.43 -11.57
CA PRO A 424 24.70 12.16 -11.34
C PRO A 424 24.73 11.66 -9.88
N PHE A 425 25.89 11.71 -9.24
CA PHE A 425 26.11 11.18 -7.89
C PHE A 425 25.49 12.06 -6.77
N LEU A 426 25.13 13.31 -7.07
CA LEU A 426 24.51 14.24 -6.12
C LEU A 426 23.03 14.47 -6.39
N LEU A 427 22.53 14.17 -7.60
CA LEU A 427 21.13 14.37 -7.97
C LEU A 427 20.11 13.84 -6.94
N PRO A 428 20.27 12.64 -6.36
CA PRO A 428 19.36 12.13 -5.32
C PRO A 428 19.21 13.07 -4.11
N SER A 429 20.26 13.81 -3.75
CA SER A 429 20.25 14.73 -2.61
C SER A 429 19.28 15.90 -2.80
N LEU A 430 18.94 16.24 -4.05
CA LEU A 430 18.01 17.32 -4.37
C LEU A 430 16.61 17.09 -3.81
N ILE A 431 16.22 15.87 -3.46
CA ILE A 431 14.95 15.61 -2.78
C ILE A 431 14.86 16.44 -1.50
N ALA A 432 15.90 16.39 -0.65
CA ALA A 432 15.94 17.13 0.60
C ALA A 432 15.89 18.65 0.36
N GLY A 433 16.67 19.14 -0.60
CA GLY A 433 16.73 20.57 -0.96
C GLY A 433 15.43 21.11 -1.56
N LEU A 434 14.81 20.39 -2.50
CA LEU A 434 13.55 20.81 -3.15
C LEU A 434 12.34 20.68 -2.21
N THR A 435 12.33 19.68 -1.32
CA THR A 435 11.33 19.62 -0.24
C THR A 435 11.55 20.75 0.77
N TRP A 436 12.79 21.12 1.08
CA TRP A 436 13.04 22.33 1.88
C TRP A 436 12.51 23.60 1.19
N PHE A 437 12.74 23.76 -0.13
CA PHE A 437 12.17 24.89 -0.89
C PHE A 437 10.65 24.95 -0.82
N THR A 438 9.99 23.79 -0.81
CA THR A 438 8.54 23.70 -0.62
C THR A 438 8.14 24.36 0.71
N HIS A 439 8.78 23.99 1.82
CA HIS A 439 8.50 24.60 3.13
C HIS A 439 8.85 26.08 3.17
N CYS A 440 10.01 26.47 2.61
CA CYS A 440 10.43 27.87 2.53
C CYS A 440 9.40 28.72 1.78
N LEU A 441 8.85 28.24 0.66
CA LEU A 441 7.82 28.95 -0.12
C LEU A 441 6.51 29.13 0.65
N TRP A 442 6.14 28.19 1.53
CA TRP A 442 4.96 28.33 2.41
C TRP A 442 5.14 29.37 3.52
N GLU A 443 6.38 29.60 3.97
CA GLU A 443 6.70 30.55 5.04
C GLU A 443 6.86 32.00 4.54
N ILE A 444 6.94 32.22 3.22
CA ILE A 444 7.05 33.56 2.64
C ILE A 444 5.76 34.34 2.93
N ASN A 445 5.88 35.37 3.76
CA ASN A 445 4.86 36.38 4.02
C ASN A 445 5.29 37.73 3.41
N ASP A 446 4.40 38.72 3.39
CA ASP A 446 4.42 40.04 2.67
C ASP A 446 5.76 40.84 2.61
N GLU A 447 6.81 40.46 3.33
CA GLU A 447 8.15 41.02 3.20
C GLU A 447 8.86 40.49 1.94
N SER A 448 8.66 41.22 0.84
CA SER A 448 9.06 40.94 -0.55
C SER A 448 10.54 40.60 -0.83
N LYS A 449 11.44 40.54 0.15
CA LYS A 449 12.88 40.31 -0.07
C LYS A 449 13.29 38.84 -0.12
N ASN A 450 12.51 37.93 0.46
CA ASN A 450 12.93 36.52 0.55
C ASN A 450 12.81 35.77 -0.78
N ILE A 451 11.85 36.18 -1.59
CA ILE A 451 11.43 35.44 -2.78
C ILE A 451 12.30 35.70 -4.03
N ASP A 452 12.99 36.85 -4.07
CA ASP A 452 13.83 37.24 -5.21
C ASP A 452 15.12 36.42 -5.32
N ALA A 453 15.59 35.82 -4.20
CA ALA A 453 16.68 34.84 -4.21
C ALA A 453 16.16 33.40 -4.42
N VAL A 454 14.97 33.09 -3.88
CA VAL A 454 14.39 31.74 -3.87
C VAL A 454 13.94 31.28 -5.27
N LEU A 455 13.18 32.10 -6.01
CA LEU A 455 12.66 31.69 -7.33
C LEU A 455 13.76 31.44 -8.36
N PRO A 456 14.79 32.30 -8.49
CA PRO A 456 15.84 32.04 -9.47
C PRO A 456 16.77 30.90 -9.07
N ALA A 457 16.96 30.65 -7.77
CA ALA A 457 17.70 29.49 -7.28
C ALA A 457 16.94 28.19 -7.60
N LEU A 458 15.62 28.17 -7.37
CA LEU A 458 14.75 27.06 -7.73
C LEU A 458 14.73 26.83 -9.25
N GLN A 459 14.72 27.89 -10.05
CA GLN A 459 14.76 27.78 -11.51
C GLN A 459 16.02 27.07 -12.02
N ALA A 460 17.18 27.33 -11.42
CA ALA A 460 18.44 26.67 -11.80
C ALA A 460 18.36 25.14 -11.62
N LEU A 461 17.67 24.68 -10.59
CA LEU A 461 17.51 23.25 -10.28
C LEU A 461 16.40 22.58 -11.10
N LEU A 462 15.31 23.29 -11.39
CA LEU A 462 14.17 22.73 -12.13
C LEU A 462 14.40 22.72 -13.64
N LYS A 463 15.09 23.74 -14.18
CA LYS A 463 15.32 23.89 -15.62
C LYS A 463 16.79 24.14 -15.92
N PRO A 464 17.62 23.09 -15.79
CA PRO A 464 19.04 23.21 -16.09
C PRO A 464 19.30 23.43 -17.58
N PRO A 465 20.37 24.16 -17.94
CA PRO A 465 20.67 24.50 -19.33
C PRO A 465 21.09 23.28 -20.17
N SER A 466 21.71 22.27 -19.55
CA SER A 466 22.14 21.04 -20.20
C SER A 466 22.24 19.90 -19.19
N MET A 467 21.80 18.70 -19.55
CA MET A 467 21.98 17.49 -18.76
C MET A 467 22.29 16.30 -19.67
N SER A 468 23.04 15.33 -19.14
CA SER A 468 23.21 14.03 -19.80
C SER A 468 21.88 13.24 -19.82
N HIS A 469 21.77 12.22 -20.66
CA HIS A 469 20.57 11.37 -20.72
C HIS A 469 20.29 10.67 -19.38
N ASP A 470 21.33 10.13 -18.73
CA ASP A 470 21.20 9.45 -17.44
C ASP A 470 20.85 10.42 -16.31
N SER A 471 21.51 11.58 -16.27
CA SER A 471 21.20 12.65 -15.31
C SER A 471 19.76 13.15 -15.46
N SER A 472 19.26 13.31 -16.70
CA SER A 472 17.88 13.74 -16.98
C SER A 472 16.85 12.73 -16.45
N THR A 473 17.19 11.45 -16.51
CA THR A 473 16.34 10.36 -16.03
C THR A 473 16.25 10.36 -14.51
N ILE A 474 17.39 10.48 -13.81
CA ILE A 474 17.44 10.57 -12.34
C ILE A 474 16.75 11.86 -11.88
N HIS A 475 16.97 12.99 -12.56
CA HIS A 475 16.31 14.25 -12.27
C HIS A 475 14.79 14.17 -12.42
N SER A 476 14.29 13.53 -13.48
CA SER A 476 12.86 13.25 -13.65
C SER A 476 12.29 12.42 -12.51
N ALA A 477 13.05 11.43 -12.02
CA ALA A 477 12.66 10.61 -10.87
C ALA A 477 12.61 11.43 -9.58
N VAL A 478 13.59 12.32 -9.33
CA VAL A 478 13.58 13.28 -8.22
C VAL A 478 12.38 14.22 -8.29
N LEU A 479 12.11 14.80 -9.47
CA LEU A 479 10.96 15.68 -9.67
C LEU A 479 9.63 14.96 -9.41
N SER A 480 9.51 13.68 -9.75
CA SER A 480 8.30 12.88 -9.47
C SER A 480 7.95 12.79 -7.98
N VAL A 481 8.95 12.93 -7.10
CA VAL A 481 8.76 12.93 -5.64
C VAL A 481 8.30 14.30 -5.14
N VAL A 482 8.91 15.39 -5.63
CA VAL A 482 8.71 16.73 -5.07
C VAL A 482 7.71 17.60 -5.83
N ALA A 483 7.32 17.22 -7.05
CA ALA A 483 6.57 18.10 -7.96
C ALA A 483 5.21 18.54 -7.41
N LYS A 484 4.44 17.64 -6.80
CA LYS A 484 3.12 17.98 -6.25
C LYS A 484 3.17 18.99 -5.10
N PRO A 485 3.88 18.72 -3.99
CA PRO A 485 3.95 19.68 -2.89
C PRO A 485 4.59 21.01 -3.34
N LEU A 486 5.60 20.96 -4.21
CA LEU A 486 6.24 22.16 -4.74
C LEU A 486 5.27 22.98 -5.62
N ALA A 487 4.49 22.33 -6.50
CA ALA A 487 3.49 23.00 -7.32
C ALA A 487 2.38 23.63 -6.46
N ASP A 488 1.93 22.97 -5.40
CA ASP A 488 0.95 23.52 -4.46
C ASP A 488 1.49 24.78 -3.75
N SER A 489 2.77 24.75 -3.36
CA SER A 489 3.47 25.90 -2.75
C SER A 489 3.62 27.06 -3.72
N LEU A 490 4.01 26.78 -4.98
CA LEU A 490 4.11 27.80 -6.04
C LEU A 490 2.75 28.41 -6.37
N ASN A 491 1.69 27.61 -6.40
CA ASN A 491 0.31 28.10 -6.59
C ASN A 491 -0.14 28.99 -5.41
N HIS A 492 0.27 28.68 -4.18
CA HIS A 492 0.01 29.53 -3.02
C HIS A 492 0.67 30.90 -3.18
N VAL A 493 1.96 30.91 -3.52
CA VAL A 493 2.73 32.13 -3.78
C VAL A 493 2.17 32.92 -4.98
N GLN A 494 1.73 32.25 -6.05
CA GLN A 494 1.12 32.91 -7.21
C GLN A 494 -0.16 33.66 -6.85
N LYS A 495 -0.97 33.11 -5.94
CA LYS A 495 -2.19 33.78 -5.45
C LYS A 495 -1.87 35.04 -4.66
N GLN A 496 -0.77 35.04 -3.91
CA GLN A 496 -0.31 36.21 -3.15
C GLN A 496 0.37 37.25 -4.06
N TYR A 497 1.14 36.81 -5.05
CA TYR A 497 1.93 37.67 -5.96
C TYR A 497 1.51 37.49 -7.43
N ALA A 498 0.26 37.84 -7.77
CA ALA A 498 -0.32 37.63 -9.10
C ALA A 498 0.40 38.35 -10.27
N SER A 499 1.25 39.34 -9.97
CA SER A 499 1.99 40.14 -10.97
C SER A 499 3.27 39.47 -11.51
N ARG A 500 3.64 38.29 -10.99
CA ARG A 500 4.93 37.65 -11.29
C ARG A 500 4.86 36.61 -12.42
N PRO A 501 5.53 36.85 -13.57
CA PRO A 501 5.43 35.97 -14.74
C PRO A 501 6.35 34.74 -14.68
N ASP A 502 7.32 34.72 -13.77
CA ASP A 502 8.35 33.69 -13.58
C ASP A 502 7.82 32.39 -12.93
N ILE A 503 6.70 32.45 -12.21
CA ILE A 503 6.11 31.27 -11.54
C ILE A 503 5.47 30.29 -12.54
N ASN A 504 4.77 30.79 -13.56
CA ASN A 504 4.07 29.95 -14.55
C ASN A 504 5.01 29.01 -15.33
N PRO A 505 6.20 29.44 -15.80
CA PRO A 505 7.20 28.55 -16.38
C PRO A 505 7.61 27.41 -15.47
N LEU A 506 7.76 27.65 -14.15
CA LEU A 506 8.15 26.62 -13.19
C LEU A 506 7.03 25.59 -13.01
N LEU A 507 5.77 26.04 -12.88
CA LEU A 507 4.60 25.17 -12.87
C LEU A 507 4.51 24.33 -14.15
N GLY A 508 4.84 24.93 -15.31
CA GLY A 508 4.93 24.24 -16.59
C GLY A 508 5.89 23.05 -16.60
N VAL A 509 7.05 23.17 -15.93
CA VAL A 509 8.04 22.09 -15.79
C VAL A 509 7.55 20.98 -14.85
N LEU A 510 6.82 21.33 -13.79
CA LEU A 510 6.32 20.35 -12.80
C LEU A 510 5.09 19.58 -13.29
N ASN A 511 4.28 20.16 -14.19
CA ASN A 511 3.02 19.59 -14.65
C ASN A 511 3.08 18.11 -15.07
N PRO A 512 4.06 17.64 -15.87
CA PRO A 512 4.15 16.22 -16.26
C PRO A 512 4.27 15.28 -15.05
N TYR A 513 4.98 15.72 -14.00
CA TYR A 513 5.26 14.94 -12.80
C TYR A 513 4.11 15.03 -11.77
N THR A 514 3.26 16.06 -11.85
CA THR A 514 2.04 16.15 -11.03
C THR A 514 0.90 15.27 -11.54
N GLN A 515 0.96 14.84 -12.81
CA GLN A 515 -0.07 14.05 -13.49
C GLN A 515 0.02 12.54 -13.25
N ASP A 516 1.14 12.03 -12.73
CA ASP A 516 1.18 10.69 -12.12
C ASP A 516 0.39 10.77 -10.82
N ARG A 517 -0.93 10.88 -10.97
CA ARG A 517 -1.88 11.05 -9.89
C ARG A 517 -1.72 9.81 -9.02
N GLN A 518 -1.02 9.99 -7.90
CA GLN A 518 -1.41 9.36 -6.64
C GLN A 518 -2.94 9.31 -6.67
N GLY A 519 -3.59 8.18 -6.38
CA GLY A 519 -5.05 8.04 -6.37
C GLY A 519 -5.78 8.92 -5.33
N THR A 520 -5.23 10.10 -5.03
CA THR A 520 -5.90 11.26 -4.47
C THR A 520 -7.09 11.67 -5.32
N THR A 521 -8.17 11.97 -4.62
CA THR A 521 -9.39 12.52 -5.18
C THR A 521 -9.14 13.84 -5.88
N ALA A 522 -9.65 13.98 -7.10
CA ALA A 522 -9.58 15.25 -7.81
C ALA A 522 -10.45 16.29 -7.08
N LEU A 523 -10.00 17.55 -7.03
CA LEU A 523 -10.80 18.63 -6.44
C LEU A 523 -12.20 18.72 -7.08
N THR A 524 -12.31 18.41 -8.37
CA THR A 524 -13.59 18.34 -9.08
C THR A 524 -14.50 17.23 -8.57
N GLU A 525 -13.96 16.05 -8.26
CA GLU A 525 -14.73 14.95 -7.66
C GLU A 525 -15.18 15.28 -6.23
N LEU A 526 -14.27 15.80 -5.41
CA LEU A 526 -14.62 16.21 -4.05
C LEU A 526 -15.68 17.32 -4.07
N SER A 527 -15.55 18.27 -4.99
CA SER A 527 -16.54 19.33 -5.17
C SER A 527 -17.91 18.77 -5.57
N SER A 528 -17.96 17.81 -6.50
CA SER A 528 -19.22 17.22 -6.95
C SER A 528 -19.92 16.49 -5.82
N TRP A 529 -19.19 15.70 -5.02
CA TRP A 529 -19.75 15.02 -3.85
C TRP A 529 -20.23 16.01 -2.78
N SER A 530 -19.46 17.07 -2.52
CA SER A 530 -19.81 18.09 -1.52
C SER A 530 -21.08 18.88 -1.88
N THR A 531 -21.37 19.04 -3.17
CA THR A 531 -22.56 19.76 -3.67
C THR A 531 -23.81 18.89 -3.82
N THR A 532 -23.76 17.62 -3.41
CA THR A 532 -24.90 16.70 -3.54
C THR A 532 -26.11 17.20 -2.73
N PRO A 533 -27.29 17.38 -3.37
CA PRO A 533 -28.49 17.83 -2.68
C PRO A 533 -28.88 16.90 -1.53
N GLY A 534 -29.38 17.46 -0.43
CA GLY A 534 -29.92 16.65 0.68
C GLY A 534 -28.90 16.10 1.68
N GLY A 535 -27.65 16.59 1.68
CA GLY A 535 -26.68 16.22 2.73
C GLY A 535 -25.21 16.21 2.31
N GLY A 536 -24.85 16.78 1.15
CA GLY A 536 -23.47 16.88 0.70
C GLY A 536 -22.79 15.52 0.62
N LEU A 537 -21.62 15.39 1.25
CA LEU A 537 -20.79 14.19 1.16
C LEU A 537 -21.48 12.92 1.70
N LEU A 538 -22.26 13.01 2.78
CA LEU A 538 -23.03 11.85 3.30
C LEU A 538 -24.14 11.43 2.34
N ALA A 539 -24.83 12.39 1.71
CA ALA A 539 -25.86 12.08 0.72
C ALA A 539 -25.25 11.43 -0.53
N ALA A 540 -24.06 11.91 -0.97
CA ALA A 540 -23.33 11.31 -2.06
C ALA A 540 -22.96 9.84 -1.77
N LEU A 541 -22.45 9.57 -0.56
CA LEU A 541 -22.12 8.22 -0.12
C LEU A 541 -23.37 7.33 -0.01
N ARG A 542 -24.48 7.87 0.52
CA ARG A 542 -25.77 7.19 0.58
C ARG A 542 -26.25 6.74 -0.81
N HIS A 543 -26.21 7.64 -1.80
CA HIS A 543 -26.60 7.31 -3.17
C HIS A 543 -25.72 6.23 -3.80
N SER A 544 -24.42 6.22 -3.49
CA SER A 544 -23.52 5.15 -3.93
C SER A 544 -23.91 3.79 -3.32
N ILE A 545 -24.22 3.76 -2.02
CA ILE A 545 -24.67 2.53 -1.33
C ILE A 545 -26.00 2.04 -1.90
N GLN A 546 -26.97 2.94 -2.09
CA GLN A 546 -28.27 2.61 -2.70
C GLN A 546 -28.11 2.04 -4.11
N SER A 547 -27.19 2.60 -4.91
CA SER A 547 -26.90 2.10 -6.26
C SER A 547 -26.28 0.70 -6.23
N LEU A 548 -25.38 0.41 -5.26
CA LEU A 548 -24.77 -0.90 -5.08
C LEU A 548 -25.79 -1.96 -4.62
N ILE A 549 -26.68 -1.60 -3.70
CA ILE A 549 -27.77 -2.47 -3.22
C ILE A 549 -28.74 -2.77 -4.36
N LEU A 550 -29.17 -1.74 -5.10
CA LEU A 550 -30.07 -1.89 -6.23
C LEU A 550 -29.45 -2.78 -7.31
N TRP A 551 -28.18 -2.56 -7.66
CA TRP A 551 -27.46 -3.39 -8.62
C TRP A 551 -27.35 -4.84 -8.18
N SER A 552 -27.14 -5.10 -6.88
CA SER A 552 -27.14 -6.46 -6.35
C SER A 552 -28.52 -7.12 -6.51
N ALA A 553 -29.59 -6.39 -6.18
CA ALA A 553 -30.96 -6.89 -6.30
C ALA A 553 -31.38 -7.17 -7.76
N THR A 554 -30.97 -6.33 -8.70
CA THR A 554 -31.31 -6.49 -10.13
C THR A 554 -30.40 -7.47 -10.86
N SER A 555 -29.14 -7.62 -10.43
CA SER A 555 -28.18 -8.56 -11.04
C SER A 555 -28.61 -10.03 -10.94
N ALA A 556 -29.51 -10.36 -10.01
CA ALA A 556 -30.11 -11.69 -9.90
C ALA A 556 -31.12 -12.00 -11.04
N SER A 557 -31.64 -10.97 -11.72
CA SER A 557 -32.66 -11.12 -12.77
C SER A 557 -32.20 -10.71 -14.18
N SER A 558 -31.13 -9.92 -14.30
CA SER A 558 -30.55 -9.50 -15.57
C SER A 558 -29.02 -9.60 -15.55
N ASN A 559 -28.48 -10.40 -16.48
CA ASN A 559 -27.05 -10.74 -16.53
C ASN A 559 -26.14 -9.63 -17.10
N THR A 560 -26.66 -8.47 -17.52
CA THR A 560 -25.90 -7.50 -18.34
C THR A 560 -26.02 -6.04 -17.87
N MET A 561 -26.25 -5.78 -16.58
CA MET A 561 -26.22 -4.41 -16.06
C MET A 561 -24.79 -3.94 -15.80
N SER A 562 -24.48 -2.72 -16.27
CA SER A 562 -23.22 -2.05 -16.02
C SER A 562 -22.99 -1.83 -14.52
N PRO A 563 -21.73 -1.92 -14.05
CA PRO A 563 -21.39 -1.68 -12.65
C PRO A 563 -21.67 -0.23 -12.25
N PRO A 564 -22.17 0.02 -11.03
CA PRO A 564 -22.31 1.38 -10.50
C PRO A 564 -20.98 2.12 -10.44
N SER A 565 -21.00 3.43 -10.64
CA SER A 565 -19.82 4.32 -10.58
C SER A 565 -19.30 4.52 -9.16
N TYR A 566 -18.85 3.44 -8.52
CA TYR A 566 -18.28 3.43 -7.18
C TYR A 566 -16.79 3.76 -7.24
N THR A 567 -16.30 4.50 -6.25
CA THR A 567 -14.86 4.64 -6.00
C THR A 567 -14.61 4.57 -4.51
N HIS A 568 -13.61 3.78 -4.11
CA HIS A 568 -13.27 3.66 -2.70
C HIS A 568 -12.79 5.00 -2.10
N ARG A 569 -12.27 5.92 -2.94
CA ARG A 569 -11.93 7.31 -2.58
C ARG A 569 -13.06 8.04 -1.86
N GLN A 570 -14.30 7.86 -2.33
CA GLN A 570 -15.45 8.57 -1.78
C GLN A 570 -15.68 8.18 -0.32
N LEU A 571 -15.54 6.89 0.01
CA LEU A 571 -15.65 6.41 1.39
C LEU A 571 -14.52 6.97 2.25
N LEU A 572 -13.27 6.86 1.79
CA LEU A 572 -12.09 7.31 2.53
C LEU A 572 -12.10 8.83 2.80
N ASP A 573 -12.50 9.64 1.83
CA ASP A 573 -12.61 11.09 2.03
C ASP A 573 -13.79 11.48 2.92
N THR A 574 -14.90 10.77 2.82
CA THR A 574 -16.03 10.96 3.75
C THR A 574 -15.60 10.70 5.18
N LEU A 575 -14.85 9.63 5.42
CA LEU A 575 -14.28 9.31 6.72
C LEU A 575 -13.30 10.37 7.20
N ARG A 576 -12.39 10.81 6.32
CA ARG A 576 -11.38 11.83 6.67
C ARG A 576 -12.02 13.17 7.07
N VAL A 577 -13.11 13.57 6.40
CA VAL A 577 -13.76 14.88 6.59
C VAL A 577 -14.79 14.86 7.72
N LEU A 578 -15.61 13.82 7.83
CA LEU A 578 -16.76 13.76 8.74
C LEU A 578 -16.56 12.83 9.95
N GLY A 579 -15.56 11.95 9.90
CA GLY A 579 -15.25 10.98 10.96
C GLY A 579 -16.04 9.68 10.87
N ALA A 580 -15.51 8.64 11.52
CA ALA A 580 -16.08 7.28 11.48
C ALA A 580 -17.48 7.18 12.09
N GLN A 581 -17.77 7.91 13.16
CA GLN A 581 -19.09 7.86 13.80
C GLN A 581 -20.20 8.32 12.84
N ALA A 582 -20.06 9.48 12.20
CA ALA A 582 -21.07 10.01 11.28
C ALA A 582 -21.35 9.04 10.11
N VAL A 583 -20.31 8.40 9.59
CA VAL A 583 -20.45 7.38 8.52
C VAL A 583 -21.09 6.10 9.04
N LEU A 584 -20.78 5.66 10.27
CA LEU A 584 -21.43 4.50 10.88
C LEU A 584 -22.93 4.76 11.11
N HIS A 585 -23.31 5.95 11.60
CA HIS A 585 -24.72 6.34 11.71
C HIS A 585 -25.44 6.23 10.36
N LEU A 586 -24.84 6.79 9.30
CA LEU A 586 -25.37 6.68 7.93
C LEU A 586 -25.57 5.22 7.49
N PHE A 587 -24.59 4.36 7.77
CA PHE A 587 -24.64 2.94 7.42
C PHE A 587 -25.79 2.22 8.13
N VAL A 588 -25.97 2.46 9.43
CA VAL A 588 -27.04 1.85 10.21
C VAL A 588 -28.41 2.33 9.73
N ASP A 589 -28.54 3.63 9.43
CA ASP A 589 -29.79 4.20 8.89
C ASP A 589 -30.16 3.54 7.55
N GLU A 590 -29.19 3.36 6.64
CA GLU A 590 -29.44 2.77 5.33
C GLU A 590 -29.84 1.29 5.40
N VAL A 591 -29.26 0.50 6.33
CA VAL A 591 -29.68 -0.89 6.56
C VAL A 591 -31.12 -0.97 7.10
N ASN A 592 -31.53 0.00 7.92
CA ASN A 592 -32.86 0.04 8.51
C ASN A 592 -33.93 0.54 7.53
N GLU A 593 -33.58 1.46 6.62
CA GLU A 593 -34.51 2.09 5.67
C GLU A 593 -34.73 1.25 4.40
N THR A 594 -33.75 0.44 4.00
CA THR A 594 -33.82 -0.33 2.75
C THR A 594 -34.69 -1.58 2.85
N THR A 595 -35.38 -1.91 1.76
CA THR A 595 -36.17 -3.15 1.65
C THR A 595 -35.29 -4.39 1.47
N ASN A 596 -34.02 -4.21 1.03
CA ASN A 596 -33.05 -5.29 0.80
C ASN A 596 -31.98 -5.30 1.91
N SER A 597 -32.42 -5.36 3.17
CA SER A 597 -31.54 -5.19 4.35
C SER A 597 -30.39 -6.21 4.40
N ASP A 598 -30.59 -7.45 3.96
CA ASP A 598 -29.54 -8.47 3.92
C ASP A 598 -28.42 -8.16 2.91
N MET A 599 -28.77 -7.58 1.75
CA MET A 599 -27.79 -7.13 0.75
C MET A 599 -27.06 -5.89 1.25
N ALA A 600 -27.78 -4.98 1.91
CA ALA A 600 -27.19 -3.80 2.53
C ALA A 600 -26.18 -4.17 3.62
N LEU A 601 -26.53 -5.13 4.48
CA LEU A 601 -25.63 -5.67 5.51
C LEU A 601 -24.33 -6.22 4.91
N ASP A 602 -24.41 -6.92 3.77
CA ASP A 602 -23.23 -7.47 3.10
C ASP A 602 -22.31 -6.37 2.52
N VAL A 603 -22.88 -5.45 1.73
CA VAL A 603 -22.11 -4.34 1.12
C VAL A 603 -21.47 -3.47 2.20
N ILE A 604 -22.24 -3.10 3.22
CA ILE A 604 -21.78 -2.22 4.29
C ILE A 604 -20.74 -2.90 5.18
N ALA A 605 -20.89 -4.19 5.50
CA ALA A 605 -19.87 -4.92 6.27
C ALA A 605 -18.52 -4.91 5.56
N ILE A 606 -18.50 -5.06 4.25
CA ILE A 606 -17.27 -5.02 3.45
C ILE A 606 -16.71 -3.60 3.37
N MET A 607 -17.55 -2.58 3.24
CA MET A 607 -17.10 -1.18 3.32
C MET A 607 -16.44 -0.87 4.67
N ILE A 608 -16.98 -1.38 5.78
CA ILE A 608 -16.36 -1.24 7.11
C ILE A 608 -15.02 -1.98 7.16
N LEU A 609 -14.98 -3.24 6.71
CA LEU A 609 -13.76 -4.05 6.71
C LEU A 609 -12.62 -3.35 5.94
N THR A 610 -12.92 -2.87 4.74
CA THR A 610 -11.95 -2.28 3.79
C THR A 610 -11.52 -0.86 4.17
N SER A 611 -12.33 -0.13 4.93
CA SER A 611 -12.01 1.23 5.40
C SER A 611 -10.92 1.29 6.48
N SER A 612 -10.50 0.14 7.03
CA SER A 612 -9.54 0.06 8.13
C SER A 612 -8.07 0.16 7.67
N HIS A 613 -7.82 0.46 6.39
CA HIS A 613 -6.46 0.56 5.84
C HIS A 613 -5.69 1.76 6.43
N PRO A 614 -4.40 1.58 6.80
CA PRO A 614 -3.57 2.59 7.47
C PRO A 614 -3.25 3.84 6.65
N SER A 615 -3.64 3.92 5.38
CA SER A 615 -3.38 5.07 4.48
C SER A 615 -4.08 6.37 4.88
N LEU A 616 -4.99 6.32 5.86
CA LEU A 616 -5.65 7.49 6.45
C LEU A 616 -4.87 8.13 7.61
N GLN A 617 -3.78 7.51 8.09
CA GLN A 617 -3.02 8.02 9.22
C GLN A 617 -2.06 9.11 8.74
N SER A 618 -2.35 10.35 9.10
CA SER A 618 -1.44 11.47 8.88
C SER A 618 -0.43 11.54 10.04
N PRO A 619 0.84 11.91 9.79
CA PRO A 619 1.93 11.81 10.77
C PRO A 619 1.80 12.77 11.98
N SER A 620 0.80 13.65 12.01
CA SER A 620 0.77 14.79 12.95
C SER A 620 -0.57 15.08 13.62
N ILE A 621 -1.63 14.27 13.41
CA ILE A 621 -2.92 14.48 14.08
C ILE A 621 -3.43 13.14 14.61
N LYS A 622 -3.70 13.09 15.93
CA LYS A 622 -4.31 12.00 16.71
C LYS A 622 -4.95 10.92 15.84
N ARG A 623 -4.51 9.66 15.98
CA ARG A 623 -5.07 8.46 15.35
C ARG A 623 -6.60 8.58 15.28
N GLN A 624 -7.13 8.80 14.07
CA GLN A 624 -8.57 8.91 13.85
C GLN A 624 -9.18 7.52 14.08
N MET A 625 -10.29 7.47 14.82
CA MET A 625 -11.04 6.24 15.07
C MET A 625 -11.45 5.61 13.73
N THR A 626 -11.17 4.31 13.55
CA THR A 626 -11.58 3.56 12.35
C THR A 626 -13.06 3.19 12.40
N LEU A 627 -13.67 2.82 11.28
CA LEU A 627 -15.07 2.34 11.28
C LEU A 627 -15.25 1.05 12.07
N ARG A 628 -14.25 0.15 12.07
CA ARG A 628 -14.30 -1.08 12.88
C ARG A 628 -14.26 -0.76 14.38
N GLU A 629 -13.41 0.19 14.80
CA GLU A 629 -13.38 0.67 16.19
C GLU A 629 -14.68 1.38 16.57
N ALA A 630 -15.24 2.22 15.68
CA ALA A 630 -16.52 2.88 15.90
C ALA A 630 -17.66 1.87 16.08
N LEU A 631 -17.69 0.84 15.23
CA LEU A 631 -18.66 -0.25 15.32
C LEU A 631 -18.49 -1.05 16.61
N GLN A 632 -17.25 -1.36 17.00
CA GLN A 632 -16.95 -2.04 18.26
C GLN A 632 -17.39 -1.21 19.47
N SER A 633 -17.16 0.11 19.44
CA SER A 633 -17.60 1.02 20.51
C SER A 633 -19.11 1.10 20.62
N GLU A 634 -19.85 1.15 19.51
CA GLU A 634 -21.32 1.09 19.54
C GLU A 634 -21.81 -0.29 19.99
N PHE A 635 -21.14 -1.37 19.56
CA PHE A 635 -21.45 -2.75 19.93
C PHE A 635 -21.36 -2.99 21.45
N LEU A 636 -20.33 -2.43 22.10
CA LEU A 636 -20.16 -2.53 23.56
C LEU A 636 -21.25 -1.79 24.35
N ASN A 637 -21.92 -0.79 23.76
CA ASN A 637 -22.98 -0.01 24.39
C ASN A 637 -24.39 -0.41 23.90
N VAL A 638 -24.53 -1.59 23.28
CA VAL A 638 -25.77 -2.06 22.65
C VAL A 638 -26.93 -2.17 23.63
N ASP A 639 -26.70 -2.60 24.88
CA ASP A 639 -27.79 -2.78 25.85
C ASP A 639 -28.45 -1.46 26.24
N ASP A 640 -27.67 -0.38 26.34
CA ASP A 640 -28.21 0.96 26.58
C ASP A 640 -28.90 1.52 25.33
N LEU A 641 -28.33 1.27 24.15
CA LEU A 641 -28.95 1.67 22.89
C LEU A 641 -30.28 0.97 22.65
N ALA A 642 -30.39 -0.32 22.99
CA ALA A 642 -31.60 -1.12 22.83
C ALA A 642 -32.80 -0.58 23.62
N ARG A 643 -32.54 0.15 24.73
CA ARG A 643 -33.57 0.83 25.53
C ARG A 643 -34.17 2.04 24.81
N THR A 644 -33.41 2.66 23.91
CA THR A 644 -33.82 3.86 23.16
C THR A 644 -34.28 3.54 21.73
N ASP A 645 -33.55 2.67 21.03
CA ASP A 645 -33.80 2.29 19.65
C ASP A 645 -33.39 0.82 19.43
N THR A 646 -34.38 -0.06 19.57
CA THR A 646 -34.19 -1.51 19.42
C THR A 646 -33.81 -1.90 17.97
N ALA A 647 -34.28 -1.16 16.97
CA ALA A 647 -33.99 -1.46 15.57
C ALA A 647 -32.52 -1.17 15.25
N ARG A 648 -32.04 0.00 15.66
CA ARG A 648 -30.64 0.41 15.54
C ARG A 648 -29.70 -0.53 16.29
N ALA A 649 -30.04 -0.89 17.53
CA ALA A 649 -29.26 -1.83 18.33
C ALA A 649 -29.14 -3.22 17.65
N SER A 650 -30.24 -3.74 17.10
CA SER A 650 -30.25 -5.01 16.36
C SER A 650 -29.35 -4.97 15.12
N THR A 651 -29.39 -3.87 14.36
CA THR A 651 -28.56 -3.68 13.17
C THR A 651 -27.07 -3.60 13.51
N ILE A 652 -26.68 -2.92 14.59
CA ILE A 652 -25.29 -2.87 15.06
C ILE A 652 -24.77 -4.27 15.41
N VAL A 653 -25.57 -5.07 16.14
CA VAL A 653 -25.20 -6.46 16.48
C VAL A 653 -24.98 -7.30 15.22
N ARG A 654 -25.90 -7.23 14.25
CA ARG A 654 -25.80 -7.96 12.98
C ARG A 654 -24.58 -7.54 12.17
N LEU A 655 -24.32 -6.24 12.11
CA LEU A 655 -23.20 -5.69 11.36
C LEU A 655 -21.86 -6.06 12.00
N HIS A 656 -21.73 -5.91 13.32
CA HIS A 656 -20.53 -6.32 14.06
C HIS A 656 -20.22 -7.81 13.86
N ARG A 657 -21.22 -8.68 14.04
CA ARG A 657 -21.05 -10.13 13.81
C ARG A 657 -20.64 -10.44 12.37
N ARG A 658 -21.19 -9.73 11.37
CA ARG A 658 -20.83 -9.93 9.97
C ARG A 658 -19.40 -9.48 9.67
N VAL A 659 -18.99 -8.31 10.18
CA VAL A 659 -17.62 -7.80 10.01
C VAL A 659 -16.60 -8.74 10.64
N GLU A 660 -16.84 -9.19 11.88
CA GLU A 660 -15.92 -10.12 12.56
C GLU A 660 -15.87 -11.49 11.87
N ALA A 661 -16.99 -11.98 11.32
CA ALA A 661 -17.00 -13.22 10.55
C ALA A 661 -16.17 -13.13 9.25
N LEU A 662 -16.18 -11.97 8.58
CA LEU A 662 -15.43 -11.73 7.35
C LEU A 662 -13.95 -11.41 7.59
N ALA A 663 -13.58 -10.94 8.78
CA ALA A 663 -12.21 -10.55 9.12
C ALA A 663 -11.27 -11.73 9.43
N GLY A 664 -11.77 -12.98 9.40
CA GLY A 664 -11.00 -14.18 9.75
C GLY A 664 -10.74 -14.33 11.27
N PRO A 665 -10.13 -15.45 11.71
CA PRO A 665 -9.72 -15.61 13.10
C PRO A 665 -8.69 -14.53 13.46
N LYS A 666 -8.90 -13.82 14.58
CA LYS A 666 -7.86 -12.94 15.13
C LYS A 666 -6.64 -13.82 15.41
N ALA A 667 -5.50 -13.52 14.79
CA ALA A 667 -4.22 -13.94 15.36
C ALA A 667 -4.26 -13.44 16.81
N GLY A 668 -4.33 -14.38 17.76
CA GLY A 668 -4.17 -14.04 19.16
C GLY A 668 -2.82 -13.34 19.34
N PRO A 669 -2.62 -12.60 20.45
CA PRO A 669 -1.26 -12.22 20.81
C PRO A 669 -0.42 -13.50 20.76
N VAL A 670 0.72 -13.42 20.09
CA VAL A 670 1.78 -14.42 20.15
C VAL A 670 2.12 -14.56 21.63
N GLY A 671 1.43 -15.49 22.29
CA GLY A 671 1.88 -16.05 23.55
C GLY A 671 3.04 -16.94 23.17
N ASP A 672 4.16 -16.73 23.86
CA ASP A 672 5.37 -17.53 23.77
C ASP A 672 5.07 -18.98 23.37
N ASP A 673 5.52 -19.35 22.17
CA ASP A 673 5.45 -20.71 21.68
C ASP A 673 6.47 -21.52 22.50
N ASP A 674 5.98 -22.28 23.48
CA ASP A 674 6.64 -23.51 23.91
C ASP A 674 6.08 -24.64 23.03
N GLY A 675 7.02 -25.36 22.40
CA GLY A 675 6.81 -26.03 21.13
C GLY A 675 5.89 -27.25 21.15
N GLY A 676 5.36 -27.57 19.97
CA GLY A 676 4.55 -28.77 19.76
C GLY A 676 4.23 -29.06 18.31
N LEU A 677 5.19 -29.63 17.59
CA LEU A 677 5.05 -30.20 16.24
C LEU A 677 4.05 -31.37 16.15
N MET A 678 3.46 -31.49 14.95
CA MET A 678 2.92 -32.67 14.24
C MET A 678 1.40 -32.94 14.24
N THR A 679 0.81 -32.88 13.03
CA THR A 679 0.28 -34.04 12.26
C THR A 679 0.02 -33.57 10.81
N GLY A 680 0.25 -34.32 9.72
CA GLY A 680 0.84 -35.64 9.52
C GLY A 680 0.96 -35.91 8.01
N VAL A 681 2.12 -36.39 7.56
CA VAL A 681 2.34 -36.96 6.22
C VAL A 681 2.64 -38.44 6.38
N MET A 682 1.85 -39.27 5.70
CA MET A 682 2.08 -40.71 5.54
C MET A 682 3.30 -40.96 4.65
N GLN A 683 4.23 -41.81 5.09
CA GLN A 683 4.85 -42.81 4.21
C GLN A 683 5.65 -43.88 4.99
N SER A 684 5.34 -45.13 4.63
CA SER A 684 6.14 -46.37 4.54
C SER A 684 7.41 -46.55 5.39
N GLY A 685 7.47 -47.69 6.09
CA GLY A 685 8.55 -48.06 7.01
C GLY A 685 9.67 -48.93 6.45
N GLU A 686 10.61 -49.26 7.35
CA GLU A 686 11.38 -50.53 7.45
C GLU A 686 12.35 -50.47 8.66
N GLY A 687 12.31 -51.50 9.55
CA GLY A 687 13.46 -52.16 10.21
C GLY A 687 14.29 -51.52 11.36
N MET A 688 13.93 -51.85 12.63
CA MET A 688 14.73 -52.23 13.85
C MET A 688 16.10 -51.57 14.23
N PRO A 689 16.62 -51.71 15.50
CA PRO A 689 16.06 -52.26 16.74
C PRO A 689 16.15 -51.30 17.98
N ALA A 690 15.52 -51.74 19.08
CA ALA A 690 15.36 -51.02 20.34
C ALA A 690 16.64 -50.87 21.20
N ALA A 691 16.77 -49.72 21.88
CA ALA A 691 17.69 -49.49 22.99
C ALA A 691 16.96 -48.83 24.19
N ASN A 692 17.54 -49.01 25.37
CA ASN A 692 16.92 -49.21 26.68
C ASN A 692 16.59 -47.89 27.42
N ILE A 693 15.48 -47.85 28.16
CA ILE A 693 14.90 -46.65 28.84
C ILE A 693 15.63 -46.27 30.14
N ASP A 694 16.53 -47.12 30.64
CA ASP A 694 17.14 -46.94 31.97
C ASP A 694 18.32 -45.94 32.00
N ASP A 695 18.91 -45.55 30.86
CA ASP A 695 20.02 -44.58 30.85
C ASP A 695 19.56 -43.12 30.93
N VAL A 696 18.27 -42.82 30.66
CA VAL A 696 17.74 -41.44 30.63
C VAL A 696 17.31 -40.95 32.01
N LEU A 697 17.09 -41.86 32.97
CA LEU A 697 16.63 -41.49 34.31
C LEU A 697 17.78 -41.07 35.26
N GLY A 698 19.03 -41.38 34.92
CA GLY A 698 20.20 -40.98 35.72
C GLY A 698 20.61 -39.52 35.57
N GLU A 699 20.35 -38.90 34.42
CA GLU A 699 20.78 -37.51 34.15
C GLU A 699 19.80 -36.44 34.64
N ALA A 700 18.57 -36.83 35.00
CA ALA A 700 17.54 -35.90 35.48
C ALA A 700 17.63 -35.60 37.00
N GLU A 701 18.25 -36.48 37.79
CA GLU A 701 18.33 -36.31 39.26
C GLU A 701 19.48 -35.37 39.69
N ASP A 702 20.56 -35.27 38.91
CA ASP A 702 21.70 -34.38 39.21
C ASP A 702 21.44 -32.90 38.88
N GLN A 703 20.48 -32.60 38.00
CA GLN A 703 20.13 -31.21 37.66
C GLN A 703 19.17 -30.58 38.68
N ILE A 704 18.38 -31.39 39.40
CA ILE A 704 17.44 -30.90 40.42
C ILE A 704 18.16 -30.57 41.74
N ALA A 705 19.28 -31.22 42.03
CA ALA A 705 20.11 -30.93 43.21
C ALA A 705 20.86 -29.58 43.11
N ASN A 706 21.24 -29.14 41.91
CA ASN A 706 21.96 -27.88 41.70
C ASN A 706 21.07 -26.62 41.72
N ALA A 707 19.75 -26.76 41.53
CA ALA A 707 18.81 -25.63 41.53
C ALA A 707 18.42 -25.17 42.96
N GLN A 708 18.57 -26.04 43.97
CA GLN A 708 18.18 -25.72 45.35
C GLN A 708 19.28 -25.03 46.18
N SER A 709 20.54 -25.04 45.72
CA SER A 709 21.64 -24.32 46.40
C SER A 709 21.73 -22.83 46.04
N PHE A 710 20.99 -22.37 45.02
CA PHE A 710 21.04 -20.98 44.53
C PHE A 710 20.00 -20.06 45.21
N LEU A 711 19.01 -20.63 45.93
CA LEU A 711 17.88 -19.90 46.52
C LEU A 711 18.00 -19.67 48.05
N SER A 712 19.17 -19.90 48.65
CA SER A 712 19.37 -19.78 50.11
C SER A 712 20.56 -18.89 50.54
N GLY A 713 20.78 -17.77 49.87
CA GLY A 713 21.83 -16.80 50.25
C GLY A 713 21.37 -15.34 50.27
N GLU A 714 21.35 -14.74 51.45
CA GLU A 714 21.00 -13.35 51.75
C GLU A 714 21.93 -12.32 51.09
N ASN A 715 21.38 -11.30 50.43
CA ASN A 715 21.66 -9.88 50.73
C ASN A 715 20.84 -8.95 49.83
N ALA A 716 19.74 -8.45 50.40
CA ALA A 716 19.05 -7.28 49.94
C ALA A 716 19.90 -6.03 50.25
N THR A 717 20.17 -5.19 49.24
CA THR A 717 20.28 -3.73 49.42
C THR A 717 20.28 -3.00 48.07
N LEU A 718 19.38 -2.01 48.00
CA LEU A 718 19.45 -0.76 47.21
C LEU A 718 19.09 -0.82 45.71
N LEU A 719 17.78 -0.80 45.44
CA LEU A 719 17.20 -0.14 44.27
C LEU A 719 16.76 1.28 44.67
N GLY A 720 17.41 2.27 44.07
CA GLY A 720 17.02 3.68 44.17
C GLY A 720 17.57 4.46 42.98
N LEU A 721 16.65 4.94 42.14
CA LEU A 721 16.78 6.02 41.14
C LEU A 721 17.56 5.73 39.84
N ALA A 722 16.84 5.51 38.75
CA ALA A 722 16.72 6.44 37.60
C ALA A 722 15.75 5.84 36.57
#